data_AF-A0A7Y5IX14-F1
#
_entry.id   AF-A0A7Y5IX14-F1
#
_cell.length_a   1.000
_cell.length_b   1.000
_cell.length_c   1.000
_cell.angle_alpha   90.00
_cell.angle_beta   90.00
_cell.angle_gamma   90.00
#
_symmetry.space_group_name_H-M   'P 1'
#
loop_
_entity.id
_entity.type
_entity.pdbx_description
1 polymer ?
#
loop_
_entity_poly.entity_id
_entity_poly.type
_entity_poly.pdbx_seq_one_letter_code
_entity_poly.pdbx_strand_id
1 'polypeptide(L)'
;MRFLSAVGGSRVLGMRALIGGFLSCFTLFPVFAIEGDVNLDGFVDAEDLLMVQENWHEGLSEGAFSGSQKCAACHEEIYQKWRSSLHSLLYRDPSDPRASVLPPWSGDVTVSGGGLSLTATLEMRGASEYWAVLHFADGDREYRVDRVHGGYPIDENEDPRAPNTAGHSKWIGKQRYHTKIGEAYYILPFQWNPVPNLDGQGKGWGVGVDEFGADPTDSDEKAAWVGYNLAHWVDASGNFVLNLVTRPEERNCAGCHQAGVKPEFDAGLNQFQHNAIEPNIACENCHGPGGKHIVSQDPADITNPEELADMLRQNETCGQCHSRGESIDQINGLALEYPYAEGRTFRPGDSLEEFYHFNLAANQWPDGTAKKHHQQFEDFMKSAHFPMVRCWDCHDPHGSDFEHDLVASARDNTLCLRCHDQSYNSSAHTHHDAPANNNGLPRCVDCHMPPFQPSGVNFDIHAHVFKVALPQGTLDHQGTGSGQPNACAICHRSENGATDTNIGVWNAASDITIATYLDGFADTWWGDYPTPTPTPDPVVPTPTPTTVPNYLGSAQCLTCHANAGIVDSVTPAVQWQNSLHAAIYRDPDSAEAEFLIPSASWTGNVTVSSTVAGVVYRVTATLEIRNTDDRWFVVHFADGDREYKVDRVHGGKAIPGNADPRNPNRPGGTQWIGKQRFQTVIGDSFYILPFQYNPTADLDNKRKGWVAYNPNNWVTAQGNYALNLTNRAEERNCAGCHQQGVRPELVYNNILSATQFDAHAVEPNIGCENCHGPGGNHPALAFTQPPGKRGIIVPSMLDNPARRLEACGQCHGRGKSVGELGEYELEYPYNGERTYIPGDVLADFYTDGGGDWPDGTSRQHHQQYLDYLLSKHWTVAKFECWECHDPHGSDNEHDLKTTARDNSLCLECHQAADYNTPEHTHHSGDLAGGSPRCVDCHMAAVQNSGVNYDIHNHLFQVLLPERTLAHQGTANGSPNACMLCHRSFGGFTETDAGKWNEANDIKIATLLDEIVRQWWPGALAKEAQDKGKINVILEDQLDQ
;
A
#
# COMPACT_ATOMS: atom_id res chain seq x y z
N MET A 1 -6.38 33.11 -31.69
CA MET A 1 -7.37 34.11 -32.19
C MET A 1 -8.23 33.49 -33.28
N ARG A 2 -9.56 33.64 -33.23
CA ARG A 2 -10.45 33.35 -34.37
C ARG A 2 -10.50 34.58 -35.28
N PHE A 3 -10.12 34.45 -36.55
CA PHE A 3 -10.78 35.10 -37.70
C PHE A 3 -10.31 34.43 -39.01
N LEU A 4 -11.29 33.92 -39.77
CA LEU A 4 -11.45 33.78 -41.23
C LEU A 4 -10.20 33.95 -42.14
N SER A 5 -9.99 33.27 -43.27
CA SER A 5 -10.74 32.28 -44.06
C SER A 5 -9.92 31.98 -45.33
N ALA A 6 -10.06 30.75 -45.83
CA ALA A 6 -10.16 30.39 -47.26
C ALA A 6 -8.90 30.24 -48.14
N VAL A 7 -8.92 29.09 -48.86
CA VAL A 7 -8.26 28.73 -50.13
C VAL A 7 -6.73 28.68 -50.09
N GLY A 8 -6.00 27.62 -50.41
CA GLY A 8 -6.25 26.38 -51.15
C GLY A 8 -4.96 26.05 -51.90
N GLY A 9 -4.60 24.77 -52.00
CA GLY A 9 -3.75 24.26 -53.08
C GLY A 9 -2.23 24.44 -52.97
N SER A 10 -1.58 23.37 -52.53
CA SER A 10 -0.52 22.67 -53.28
C SER A 10 0.78 23.39 -53.69
N ARG A 11 1.85 22.88 -53.07
CA ARG A 11 3.05 22.30 -53.70
C ARG A 11 4.11 23.23 -54.35
N VAL A 12 5.32 23.03 -53.81
CA VAL A 12 6.56 22.62 -54.52
C VAL A 12 7.67 23.67 -54.72
N LEU A 13 8.83 23.28 -54.16
CA LEU A 13 10.23 23.55 -54.52
C LEU A 13 10.74 25.01 -54.55
N GLY A 14 11.72 25.25 -53.68
CA GLY A 14 13.10 25.20 -54.18
C GLY A 14 13.92 26.48 -54.06
N MET A 15 15.12 26.27 -53.52
CA MET A 15 16.38 27.01 -53.71
C MET A 15 16.74 28.17 -52.76
N ARG A 16 17.85 27.87 -52.06
CA ARG A 16 18.76 28.66 -51.26
C ARG A 16 19.27 29.95 -51.92
N ALA A 17 19.62 30.89 -51.04
CA ALA A 17 20.88 31.64 -50.96
C ALA A 17 20.75 33.17 -51.11
N LEU A 18 21.10 33.91 -50.05
CA LEU A 18 22.28 34.80 -49.98
C LEU A 18 22.21 35.74 -48.75
N ILE A 19 23.17 35.55 -47.84
CA ILE A 19 24.03 36.59 -47.22
C ILE A 19 23.37 37.83 -46.60
N GLY A 20 23.42 37.90 -45.27
CA GLY A 20 24.30 38.84 -44.56
C GLY A 20 23.77 40.25 -44.25
N GLY A 21 23.59 40.49 -42.95
CA GLY A 21 24.00 41.74 -42.29
C GLY A 21 22.89 42.70 -41.92
N PHE A 22 22.57 42.77 -40.62
CA PHE A 22 22.53 44.03 -39.85
C PHE A 22 22.46 43.70 -38.36
N LEU A 23 23.62 43.65 -37.70
CA LEU A 23 23.73 43.97 -36.28
C LEU A 23 23.75 45.51 -36.17
N SER A 24 23.01 46.07 -35.23
CA SER A 24 23.57 46.77 -34.05
C SER A 24 22.63 47.85 -33.50
N CYS A 25 22.31 47.71 -32.21
CA CYS A 25 22.38 48.84 -31.28
C CYS A 25 22.68 48.28 -29.88
N PHE A 26 23.94 48.47 -29.49
CA PHE A 26 24.56 48.14 -28.21
C PHE A 26 24.67 49.39 -27.32
N THR A 27 25.13 49.15 -26.08
CA THR A 27 25.98 49.97 -25.16
C THR A 27 25.28 50.47 -23.89
N LEU A 28 25.87 50.33 -22.69
CA LEU A 28 27.18 50.83 -22.22
C LEU A 28 27.83 49.88 -21.15
N PHE A 29 29.05 49.32 -21.37
CA PHE A 29 30.40 49.60 -20.77
C PHE A 29 30.72 49.03 -19.36
N PRO A 30 32.01 48.85 -18.96
CA PRO A 30 33.27 48.63 -19.70
C PRO A 30 34.16 47.46 -19.15
N VAL A 31 35.20 47.10 -19.92
CA VAL A 31 36.27 46.14 -19.60
C VAL A 31 37.48 46.85 -18.97
N PHE A 32 38.11 46.23 -17.96
CA PHE A 32 39.54 46.36 -17.62
C PHE A 32 40.17 44.96 -17.62
N ALA A 33 41.32 44.83 -18.26
CA ALA A 33 42.10 43.59 -18.38
C ALA A 33 43.17 43.47 -17.28
N ILE A 34 43.39 42.27 -16.76
CA ILE A 34 44.69 41.79 -16.24
C ILE A 34 44.90 40.35 -16.73
N GLU A 35 46.12 40.10 -17.19
CA GLU A 35 46.66 38.95 -17.90
C GLU A 35 46.78 37.69 -17.03
N GLY A 36 46.57 36.52 -17.65
CA GLY A 36 46.90 35.19 -17.14
C GLY A 36 46.45 34.15 -18.16
N ASP A 37 47.40 33.52 -18.85
CA ASP A 37 47.19 32.59 -19.97
C ASP A 37 46.20 31.45 -19.63
N VAL A 38 45.10 31.35 -20.40
CA VAL A 38 44.36 30.10 -20.54
C VAL A 38 44.26 29.79 -22.03
N ASN A 39 44.98 28.75 -22.41
CA ASN A 39 45.12 28.24 -23.76
C ASN A 39 43.82 27.53 -24.17
N LEU A 40 43.00 28.17 -25.02
CA LEU A 40 41.83 27.56 -25.65
C LEU A 40 42.21 26.99 -27.02
N ASP A 41 43.04 25.95 -27.02
CA ASP A 41 43.25 25.10 -28.20
C ASP A 41 42.85 23.67 -27.81
N GLY A 42 41.66 23.24 -28.24
CA GLY A 42 41.25 21.84 -28.13
C GLY A 42 39.74 21.64 -28.13
N PHE A 43 39.21 21.26 -29.29
CA PHE A 43 37.93 20.58 -29.54
C PHE A 43 36.64 21.41 -29.52
N VAL A 44 36.34 22.00 -30.68
CA VAL A 44 35.03 21.81 -31.32
C VAL A 44 35.29 21.63 -32.82
N ASP A 45 35.20 20.40 -33.31
CA ASP A 45 35.32 20.14 -34.75
C ASP A 45 34.08 20.68 -35.48
N ALA A 46 34.30 21.31 -36.62
CA ALA A 46 33.28 22.06 -37.35
C ALA A 46 32.18 21.17 -37.99
N GLU A 47 32.24 19.85 -37.83
CA GLU A 47 31.20 18.91 -38.30
C GLU A 47 30.06 18.74 -37.29
N ASP A 48 30.28 18.97 -35.99
CA ASP A 48 29.20 18.96 -34.97
C ASP A 48 28.31 20.20 -35.04
N LEU A 49 28.80 21.28 -35.65
CA LEU A 49 27.99 22.47 -35.95
C LEU A 49 27.06 22.29 -37.16
N LEU A 50 27.26 21.23 -37.97
CA LEU A 50 26.42 20.95 -39.13
C LEU A 50 25.22 20.05 -38.80
N MET A 51 25.30 19.19 -37.78
CA MET A 51 24.12 18.47 -37.27
C MET A 51 23.12 19.37 -36.53
N VAL A 52 23.56 20.58 -36.15
CA VAL A 52 22.69 21.57 -35.50
C VAL A 52 21.89 22.41 -36.52
N GLN A 53 22.12 22.31 -37.84
CA GLN A 53 21.45 23.18 -38.82
C GLN A 53 20.24 22.58 -39.56
N GLU A 54 20.03 21.27 -39.61
CA GLU A 54 18.95 20.71 -40.45
C GLU A 54 17.59 20.54 -39.73
N ASN A 55 17.50 20.72 -38.41
CA ASN A 55 16.23 20.64 -37.66
C ASN A 55 15.58 22.00 -37.32
N TRP A 56 16.02 23.11 -37.91
CA TRP A 56 15.52 24.46 -37.56
C TRP A 56 14.16 24.86 -38.17
N HIS A 57 13.44 23.97 -38.85
CA HIS A 57 12.20 24.35 -39.53
C HIS A 57 10.97 23.47 -39.29
N GLU A 58 11.03 22.47 -38.41
CA GLU A 58 9.82 21.77 -37.94
C GLU A 58 9.53 22.13 -36.49
N GLY A 59 8.73 23.20 -36.34
CA GLY A 59 7.94 23.60 -35.17
C GLY A 59 8.45 23.22 -33.78
N LEU A 60 8.96 24.21 -33.04
CA LEU A 60 9.03 24.22 -31.57
C LEU A 60 7.61 24.04 -31.01
N SER A 61 7.23 22.77 -30.86
CA SER A 61 5.95 22.33 -30.32
C SER A 61 6.13 22.01 -28.83
N GLU A 62 5.00 21.97 -28.11
CA GLU A 62 4.88 21.77 -26.67
C GLU A 62 5.53 20.47 -26.12
N GLY A 63 6.08 19.61 -26.98
CA GLY A 63 6.80 18.38 -26.60
C GLY A 63 8.22 18.24 -27.16
N ALA A 64 8.85 19.31 -27.63
CA ALA A 64 10.20 19.28 -28.20
C ALA A 64 11.29 19.31 -27.12
N PHE A 65 12.24 18.38 -27.18
CA PHE A 65 13.47 18.39 -26.38
C PHE A 65 14.48 19.40 -26.94
N SER A 66 15.21 20.06 -26.06
CA SER A 66 16.14 21.15 -26.36
C SER A 66 17.60 20.76 -26.23
N GLY A 67 17.91 19.77 -25.39
CA GLY A 67 19.25 19.40 -24.96
C GLY A 67 19.78 20.29 -23.82
N SER A 68 20.49 19.66 -22.88
CA SER A 68 20.97 20.27 -21.62
C SER A 68 21.93 21.43 -21.84
N GLN A 69 22.69 21.43 -22.93
CA GLN A 69 23.60 22.53 -23.30
C GLN A 69 22.90 23.88 -23.45
N LYS A 70 21.62 23.90 -23.85
CA LYS A 70 20.84 25.15 -23.95
C LYS A 70 20.43 25.68 -22.58
N CYS A 71 20.25 24.80 -21.59
CA CYS A 71 19.92 25.17 -20.22
C CYS A 71 21.08 25.94 -19.56
N ALA A 72 22.34 25.60 -19.89
CA ALA A 72 23.54 26.24 -19.34
C ALA A 72 23.55 27.77 -19.46
N ALA A 73 23.01 28.32 -20.56
CA ALA A 73 22.99 29.76 -20.79
C ALA A 73 22.21 30.56 -19.73
N CYS A 74 21.22 29.94 -19.06
CA CYS A 74 20.43 30.55 -18.00
C CYS A 74 20.67 29.91 -16.62
N HIS A 75 21.07 28.63 -16.59
CA HIS A 75 21.26 27.82 -15.38
C HIS A 75 22.70 27.30 -15.27
N GLU A 76 23.69 28.16 -15.51
CA GLU A 76 25.10 27.79 -15.58
C GLU A 76 25.58 27.02 -14.33
N GLU A 77 25.24 27.49 -13.13
CA GLU A 77 25.65 26.84 -11.88
C GLU A 77 25.10 25.41 -11.75
N ILE A 78 23.81 25.24 -12.00
CA ILE A 78 23.13 23.94 -11.98
C ILE A 78 23.69 23.03 -13.07
N TYR A 79 23.93 23.59 -14.26
CA TYR A 79 24.50 22.85 -15.39
C TYR A 79 25.91 22.35 -15.09
N GLN A 80 26.77 23.17 -14.49
CA GLN A 80 28.13 22.75 -14.13
C GLN A 80 28.11 21.67 -13.04
N LYS A 81 27.23 21.81 -12.04
CA LYS A 81 27.02 20.76 -11.03
C LYS A 81 26.60 19.45 -11.68
N TRP A 82 25.57 19.50 -12.54
CA TRP A 82 25.06 18.32 -13.24
C TRP A 82 26.13 17.68 -14.12
N ARG A 83 26.94 18.49 -14.79
CA ARG A 83 28.05 18.04 -15.65
C ARG A 83 29.15 17.30 -14.89
N SER A 84 29.26 17.48 -13.57
CA SER A 84 30.13 16.70 -12.69
C SER A 84 29.46 15.47 -12.06
N SER A 85 28.13 15.39 -12.09
CA SER A 85 27.37 14.26 -11.51
C SER A 85 27.56 12.97 -12.30
N LEU A 86 27.30 11.84 -11.63
CA LEU A 86 27.32 10.52 -12.25
C LEU A 86 26.28 10.38 -13.38
N HIS A 87 25.16 11.09 -13.27
CA HIS A 87 24.09 11.16 -14.27
C HIS A 87 24.58 11.64 -15.65
N SER A 88 25.51 12.60 -15.69
CA SER A 88 26.02 13.16 -16.93
C SER A 88 27.20 12.39 -17.55
N LEU A 89 27.77 11.41 -16.81
CA LEU A 89 29.04 10.75 -17.13
C LEU A 89 28.90 9.27 -17.53
N LEU A 90 27.66 8.81 -17.73
CA LEU A 90 27.33 7.41 -17.99
C LEU A 90 27.96 6.87 -19.29
N TYR A 91 27.57 7.43 -20.43
CA TYR A 91 28.16 7.24 -21.74
C TYR A 91 29.14 8.35 -22.07
N ARG A 92 30.28 7.94 -22.60
CA ARG A 92 31.32 8.85 -23.08
C ARG A 92 31.84 8.39 -24.43
N ASP A 93 32.15 9.36 -25.28
CA ASP A 93 32.86 9.13 -26.52
C ASP A 93 34.30 8.71 -26.18
N PRO A 94 34.86 7.60 -26.74
CA PRO A 94 36.24 7.18 -26.48
C PRO A 94 37.31 8.25 -26.78
N SER A 95 36.98 9.28 -27.55
CA SER A 95 37.84 10.43 -27.84
C SER A 95 37.72 11.59 -26.86
N ASP A 96 36.69 11.60 -25.99
CA ASP A 96 36.54 12.63 -24.95
C ASP A 96 37.70 12.48 -23.93
N PRO A 97 38.46 13.54 -23.61
CA PRO A 97 39.53 13.47 -22.61
C PRO A 97 39.07 13.00 -21.22
N ARG A 98 37.77 13.13 -20.91
CA ARG A 98 37.11 12.63 -19.69
C ARG A 98 36.73 11.13 -19.78
N ALA A 99 36.79 10.57 -20.99
CA ALA A 99 36.60 9.16 -21.28
C ALA A 99 37.94 8.43 -21.24
N SER A 100 38.44 8.19 -20.03
CA SER A 100 39.57 7.30 -19.90
C SER A 100 39.09 5.89 -20.23
N VAL A 101 39.43 5.34 -21.41
CA VAL A 101 39.49 3.88 -21.59
C VAL A 101 40.55 3.40 -20.61
N LEU A 102 40.09 2.88 -19.46
CA LEU A 102 40.94 2.54 -18.33
C LEU A 102 41.96 1.44 -18.65
N PRO A 103 41.63 0.35 -19.39
CA PRO A 103 42.63 -0.66 -19.69
C PRO A 103 43.60 -0.24 -20.79
N PRO A 104 44.82 -0.81 -20.79
CA PRO A 104 45.63 -0.83 -21.99
C PRO A 104 44.91 -1.64 -23.08
N TRP A 105 44.50 -0.96 -24.15
CA TRP A 105 43.73 -1.54 -25.25
C TRP A 105 44.65 -2.14 -26.32
N SER A 106 45.29 -3.26 -26.00
CA SER A 106 46.24 -3.91 -26.91
C SER A 106 46.37 -5.41 -26.66
N GLY A 107 46.41 -6.19 -27.74
CA GLY A 107 46.73 -7.62 -27.72
C GLY A 107 45.51 -8.52 -27.51
N ASP A 108 45.77 -9.82 -27.38
CA ASP A 108 44.72 -10.83 -27.28
C ASP A 108 44.17 -10.96 -25.87
N VAL A 109 42.85 -11.03 -25.77
CA VAL A 109 42.10 -11.16 -24.53
C VAL A 109 41.11 -12.29 -24.68
N THR A 110 41.20 -13.30 -23.81
CA THR A 110 40.22 -14.39 -23.75
C THR A 110 39.32 -14.19 -22.54
N VAL A 111 38.03 -14.04 -22.78
CA VAL A 111 37.00 -13.93 -21.74
C VAL A 111 36.18 -15.21 -21.68
N SER A 112 35.73 -15.58 -20.48
CA SER A 112 34.92 -16.79 -20.26
C SER A 112 33.76 -16.51 -19.30
N GLY A 113 32.67 -17.25 -19.44
CA GLY A 113 31.48 -17.12 -18.60
C GLY A 113 30.33 -18.01 -19.08
N GLY A 114 29.57 -18.60 -18.14
CA GLY A 114 28.42 -19.46 -18.48
C GLY A 114 28.79 -20.73 -19.26
N GLY A 115 30.03 -21.23 -19.13
CA GLY A 115 30.55 -22.36 -19.91
C GLY A 115 30.98 -22.02 -21.34
N LEU A 116 30.96 -20.74 -21.72
CA LEU A 116 31.40 -20.22 -23.01
C LEU A 116 32.72 -19.48 -22.88
N SER A 117 33.46 -19.37 -23.98
CA SER A 117 34.71 -18.62 -24.07
C SER A 117 34.80 -17.94 -25.43
N LEU A 118 35.35 -16.73 -25.46
CA LEU A 118 35.60 -15.95 -26.67
C LEU A 118 36.93 -15.22 -26.55
N THR A 119 37.73 -15.27 -27.61
CA THR A 119 38.97 -14.48 -27.72
C THR A 119 38.71 -13.26 -28.58
N ALA A 120 39.28 -12.13 -28.18
CA ALA A 120 39.28 -10.88 -28.92
C ALA A 120 40.70 -10.31 -29.01
N THR A 121 41.13 -9.86 -30.18
CA THR A 121 42.32 -9.00 -30.31
C THR A 121 41.89 -7.54 -30.17
N LEU A 122 42.46 -6.83 -29.20
CA LEU A 122 42.24 -5.40 -28.98
C LEU A 122 43.32 -4.58 -29.69
N GLU A 123 42.90 -3.59 -30.47
CA GLU A 123 43.80 -2.77 -31.28
C GLU A 123 43.41 -1.30 -31.18
N MET A 124 44.40 -0.43 -30.98
CA MET A 124 44.23 1.00 -31.22
C MET A 124 44.62 1.33 -32.66
N ARG A 125 43.72 1.97 -33.41
CA ARG A 125 43.91 2.36 -34.81
C ARG A 125 43.98 3.89 -34.95
N GLY A 126 44.93 4.50 -34.26
CA GLY A 126 45.04 5.96 -34.17
C GLY A 126 45.21 6.38 -32.71
N ALA A 127 44.99 7.67 -32.41
CA ALA A 127 45.16 8.20 -31.06
C ALA A 127 43.97 7.90 -30.13
N SER A 128 42.76 7.73 -30.68
CA SER A 128 41.51 7.58 -29.92
C SER A 128 40.52 6.58 -30.56
N GLU A 129 40.99 5.78 -31.52
CA GLU A 129 40.16 4.75 -32.16
C GLU A 129 40.45 3.38 -31.58
N TYR A 130 39.46 2.83 -30.89
CA TYR A 130 39.56 1.53 -30.22
C TYR A 130 38.77 0.48 -31.00
N TRP A 131 39.42 -0.62 -31.34
CA TRP A 131 38.86 -1.70 -32.13
C TRP A 131 39.01 -3.05 -31.42
N ALA A 132 38.02 -3.91 -31.61
CA ALA A 132 38.04 -5.29 -31.13
C ALA A 132 37.77 -6.26 -32.29
N VAL A 133 38.71 -7.17 -32.53
CA VAL A 133 38.56 -8.28 -33.48
C VAL A 133 38.10 -9.50 -32.68
N LEU A 134 36.85 -9.91 -32.83
CA LEU A 134 36.28 -11.07 -32.14
C LEU A 134 36.49 -12.33 -32.98
N HIS A 135 37.07 -13.37 -32.37
CA HIS A 135 37.39 -14.64 -33.03
C HIS A 135 36.32 -15.70 -32.80
N PHE A 136 35.47 -15.92 -33.80
CA PHE A 136 34.46 -16.98 -33.78
C PHE A 136 34.91 -18.20 -34.61
N ALA A 137 34.32 -19.36 -34.34
CA ALA A 137 34.57 -20.59 -35.08
C ALA A 137 34.12 -20.50 -36.56
N ASP A 138 33.14 -19.65 -36.86
CA ASP A 138 32.65 -19.36 -38.22
C ASP A 138 33.37 -18.19 -38.91
N GLY A 139 34.32 -17.54 -38.23
CA GLY A 139 35.17 -16.49 -38.78
C GLY A 139 35.29 -15.23 -37.90
N ASP A 140 36.36 -14.48 -38.13
CA ASP A 140 36.64 -13.25 -37.38
C ASP A 140 35.70 -12.10 -37.77
N ARG A 141 35.37 -11.25 -36.79
CA ARG A 141 34.57 -10.03 -37.00
C ARG A 141 35.17 -8.86 -36.25
N GLU A 142 35.27 -7.71 -36.91
CA GLU A 142 35.85 -6.49 -36.33
C GLU A 142 34.77 -5.49 -35.94
N TYR A 143 34.92 -4.89 -34.76
CA TYR A 143 33.99 -3.89 -34.23
C TYR A 143 34.77 -2.68 -33.71
N ARG A 144 34.33 -1.48 -34.09
CA ARG A 144 34.79 -0.23 -33.48
C ARG A 144 34.07 -0.04 -32.15
N VAL A 145 34.78 0.44 -31.13
CA VAL A 145 34.15 0.95 -29.91
C VAL A 145 33.67 2.36 -30.19
N ASP A 146 32.36 2.55 -30.16
CA ASP A 146 31.70 3.83 -30.43
C ASP A 146 31.35 4.58 -29.14
N ARG A 147 31.11 3.87 -28.04
CA ARG A 147 30.85 4.48 -26.72
C ARG A 147 31.47 3.65 -25.60
N VAL A 148 31.95 4.33 -24.58
CA VAL A 148 32.34 3.74 -23.30
C VAL A 148 31.25 4.02 -22.28
N HIS A 149 30.82 2.99 -21.56
CA HIS A 149 29.81 3.06 -20.52
C HIS A 149 30.45 2.72 -19.18
N GLY A 150 30.45 3.69 -18.25
CA GLY A 150 31.00 3.55 -16.89
C GLY A 150 32.51 3.83 -16.74
N GLY A 151 33.03 3.71 -15.51
CA GLY A 151 34.42 3.95 -15.11
C GLY A 151 34.81 5.43 -15.07
N TYR A 152 34.91 6.02 -13.89
CA TYR A 152 35.14 7.45 -13.70
C TYR A 152 36.64 7.73 -13.42
N PRO A 153 37.25 8.75 -14.07
CA PRO A 153 38.63 9.10 -13.82
C PRO A 153 38.80 9.65 -12.40
N ILE A 154 39.81 9.14 -11.69
CA ILE A 154 40.33 9.75 -10.47
C ILE A 154 41.27 10.90 -10.85
N ASP A 155 41.24 12.01 -10.10
CA ASP A 155 42.30 13.01 -10.20
C ASP A 155 43.61 12.39 -9.71
N GLU A 156 44.62 12.38 -10.57
CA GLU A 156 45.89 11.67 -10.44
C GLU A 156 46.82 12.27 -9.36
N ASN A 157 46.43 13.39 -8.73
CA ASN A 157 47.28 14.16 -7.81
C ASN A 157 46.93 14.01 -6.31
N GLU A 158 45.94 13.20 -5.92
CA GLU A 158 45.53 13.07 -4.52
C GLU A 158 46.01 11.77 -3.85
N ASP A 159 46.77 11.88 -2.75
CA ASP A 159 47.24 10.76 -1.92
C ASP A 159 46.06 9.86 -1.49
N PRO A 160 46.08 8.55 -1.81
CA PRO A 160 45.05 7.60 -1.39
C PRO A 160 44.85 7.50 0.12
N ARG A 161 45.81 7.97 0.93
CA ARG A 161 45.83 7.85 2.40
C ARG A 161 45.43 9.14 3.13
N ALA A 162 45.12 10.22 2.42
CA ALA A 162 44.70 11.46 3.08
C ALA A 162 43.27 11.27 3.66
N PRO A 163 43.04 11.52 4.97
CA PRO A 163 41.69 11.57 5.51
C PRO A 163 40.91 12.65 4.76
N ASN A 164 39.89 12.21 4.04
CA ASN A 164 39.14 13.06 3.13
C ASN A 164 38.42 14.15 3.93
N THR A 165 38.97 15.36 3.90
CA THR A 165 38.36 16.57 4.50
C THR A 165 37.59 17.40 3.48
N ALA A 166 37.60 16.99 2.21
CA ALA A 166 36.91 17.64 1.11
C ALA A 166 36.27 16.53 0.28
N GLY A 167 35.11 16.06 0.73
CA GLY A 167 34.42 14.88 0.23
C GLY A 167 34.44 14.81 -1.30
N HIS A 168 35.43 14.16 -1.89
CA HIS A 168 35.44 13.78 -3.30
C HIS A 168 35.23 12.26 -3.38
N SER A 169 34.22 11.85 -4.14
CA SER A 169 33.87 10.45 -4.32
C SER A 169 34.82 9.75 -5.31
N LYS A 170 35.71 8.89 -4.80
CA LYS A 170 36.62 8.06 -5.60
C LYS A 170 35.88 6.79 -6.07
N TRP A 171 35.15 6.84 -7.17
CA TRP A 171 34.50 5.63 -7.71
C TRP A 171 35.10 5.19 -9.04
N ILE A 172 35.90 4.10 -9.04
CA ILE A 172 36.36 3.46 -10.27
C ILE A 172 35.39 2.32 -10.63
N GLY A 173 34.34 2.64 -11.37
CA GLY A 173 33.37 1.65 -11.86
C GLY A 173 33.90 0.79 -13.02
N LYS A 174 33.27 -0.36 -13.25
CA LYS A 174 33.47 -1.20 -14.46
C LYS A 174 33.23 -0.41 -15.75
N GLN A 175 33.92 -0.78 -16.83
CA GLN A 175 33.71 -0.22 -18.15
C GLN A 175 33.16 -1.26 -19.12
N ARG A 176 32.08 -0.89 -19.81
CA ARG A 176 31.50 -1.62 -20.92
C ARG A 176 31.70 -0.84 -22.20
N TYR A 177 31.83 -1.55 -23.31
CA TYR A 177 32.19 -0.98 -24.59
C TYR A 177 31.07 -1.27 -25.58
N HIS A 178 30.54 -0.23 -26.21
CA HIS A 178 29.43 -0.33 -27.13
C HIS A 178 29.94 -0.17 -28.55
N THR A 179 29.36 -0.92 -29.49
CA THR A 179 29.62 -0.83 -30.92
C THR A 179 28.32 -0.58 -31.68
N LYS A 180 28.37 0.25 -32.73
CA LYS A 180 27.24 0.48 -33.62
C LYS A 180 27.27 -0.55 -34.74
N ILE A 181 26.20 -1.33 -34.86
CA ILE A 181 26.00 -2.26 -35.98
C ILE A 181 24.75 -1.74 -36.70
N GLY A 182 24.85 -1.39 -37.98
CA GLY A 182 23.72 -0.75 -38.67
C GLY A 182 23.31 0.55 -37.99
N GLU A 183 22.04 0.66 -37.57
CA GLU A 183 21.48 1.85 -36.91
C GLU A 183 21.30 1.72 -35.39
N ALA A 184 21.73 0.62 -34.76
CA ALA A 184 21.60 0.38 -33.33
C ALA A 184 22.94 0.11 -32.64
N TYR A 185 22.98 0.37 -31.33
CA TYR A 185 24.15 0.09 -30.49
C TYR A 185 24.02 -1.25 -29.77
N TYR A 186 25.16 -1.95 -29.61
CA TYR A 186 25.26 -3.22 -28.92
C TYR A 186 26.46 -3.23 -27.98
N ILE A 187 26.29 -3.82 -26.80
CA ILE A 187 27.38 -4.00 -25.83
C ILE A 187 28.25 -5.16 -26.27
N LEU A 188 29.55 -4.93 -26.39
CA LEU A 188 30.55 -5.95 -26.70
C LEU A 188 30.55 -7.07 -25.64
N PRO A 189 30.97 -8.30 -26.00
CA PRO A 189 30.86 -9.48 -25.13
C PRO A 189 31.85 -9.51 -23.96
N PHE A 190 32.46 -8.37 -23.62
CA PHE A 190 33.46 -8.24 -22.58
C PHE A 190 33.35 -6.88 -21.90
N GLN A 191 33.82 -6.82 -20.65
CA GLN A 191 33.92 -5.60 -19.87
C GLN A 191 35.25 -5.56 -19.11
N TRP A 192 35.67 -4.36 -18.72
CA TRP A 192 36.85 -4.15 -17.88
C TRP A 192 36.44 -3.90 -16.43
N ASN A 193 37.02 -4.67 -15.52
CA ASN A 193 36.86 -4.49 -14.08
C ASN A 193 38.19 -3.97 -13.48
N PRO A 194 38.22 -2.72 -12.99
CA PRO A 194 39.44 -2.09 -12.46
C PRO A 194 39.89 -2.71 -11.12
N VAL A 195 38.96 -3.30 -10.36
CA VAL A 195 39.22 -4.18 -9.22
C VAL A 195 38.62 -5.54 -9.59
N PRO A 196 39.41 -6.62 -9.68
CA PRO A 196 38.85 -7.92 -10.03
C PRO A 196 37.82 -8.34 -8.98
N ASN A 197 36.74 -8.99 -9.43
CA ASN A 197 36.03 -9.93 -8.56
C ASN A 197 37.11 -10.85 -7.98
N LEU A 198 37.26 -10.83 -6.66
CA LEU A 198 37.95 -11.92 -5.99
C LEU A 198 37.19 -13.19 -6.38
N ASP A 199 37.95 -14.00 -7.11
CA ASP A 199 37.84 -15.39 -7.50
C ASP A 199 36.66 -15.92 -8.33
N GLY A 200 37.03 -16.66 -9.38
CA GLY A 200 36.20 -17.75 -9.89
C GLY A 200 35.97 -18.90 -8.89
N GLN A 201 35.96 -18.64 -7.56
CA GLN A 201 35.77 -19.62 -6.46
C GLN A 201 35.04 -19.11 -5.18
N GLY A 202 34.47 -17.90 -5.16
CA GLY A 202 33.68 -17.35 -4.06
C GLY A 202 34.38 -16.88 -2.76
N LYS A 203 35.63 -16.42 -2.72
CA LYS A 203 36.42 -15.91 -1.59
C LYS A 203 36.93 -14.47 -1.88
N GLY A 204 36.08 -13.45 -1.75
CA GLY A 204 36.56 -12.09 -1.48
C GLY A 204 35.68 -10.96 -2.04
N TRP A 205 35.71 -9.82 -1.35
CA TRP A 205 34.84 -8.67 -1.58
C TRP A 205 35.39 -7.71 -2.63
N GLY A 206 34.56 -7.33 -3.59
CA GLY A 206 34.73 -6.11 -4.40
C GLY A 206 33.79 -5.01 -3.90
N VAL A 207 33.76 -4.76 -2.58
CA VAL A 207 33.40 -3.40 -2.16
C VAL A 207 34.56 -2.50 -2.55
N GLY A 208 34.31 -1.26 -2.94
CA GLY A 208 35.37 -0.26 -3.04
C GLY A 208 36.29 -0.37 -1.83
N VAL A 209 37.55 -0.73 -2.09
CA VAL A 209 38.62 -0.92 -1.10
C VAL A 209 38.85 0.34 -0.24
N ASP A 210 38.19 1.44 -0.56
CA ASP A 210 38.17 2.70 0.16
C ASP A 210 37.05 2.85 1.22
N GLU A 211 35.97 2.06 1.16
CA GLU A 211 34.83 2.22 2.10
C GLU A 211 34.99 1.46 3.42
N PHE A 212 35.85 0.43 3.45
CA PHE A 212 36.00 -0.47 4.61
C PHE A 212 37.42 -0.52 5.18
N GLY A 213 38.31 0.41 4.80
CA GLY A 213 39.59 0.64 5.49
C GLY A 213 40.61 -0.50 5.41
N ALA A 214 40.53 -1.38 4.40
CA ALA A 214 41.56 -2.37 4.16
C ALA A 214 42.76 -1.74 3.44
N ASP A 215 43.96 -2.08 3.89
CA ASP A 215 45.24 -1.58 3.40
C ASP A 215 45.43 -1.92 1.90
N PRO A 216 45.57 -0.94 0.98
CA PRO A 216 45.74 -1.16 -0.45
C PRO A 216 47.11 -1.74 -0.83
N THR A 217 47.93 -2.16 0.15
CA THR A 217 49.22 -2.79 -0.08
C THR A 217 49.17 -4.32 -0.25
N ASP A 218 48.00 -4.96 -0.15
CA ASP A 218 47.88 -6.39 -0.48
C ASP A 218 47.85 -6.59 -2.01
N SER A 219 49.03 -6.93 -2.53
CA SER A 219 49.44 -6.80 -3.93
C SER A 219 48.92 -7.87 -4.90
N ASP A 220 47.83 -8.57 -4.57
CA ASP A 220 47.36 -9.73 -5.34
C ASP A 220 46.05 -9.49 -6.15
N GLU A 221 45.43 -8.31 -6.07
CA GLU A 221 44.19 -7.96 -6.80
C GLU A 221 44.47 -7.22 -8.13
N LYS A 222 44.48 -7.95 -9.24
CA LYS A 222 44.77 -7.39 -10.59
C LYS A 222 43.50 -7.07 -11.38
N ALA A 223 43.37 -5.83 -11.87
CA ALA A 223 42.35 -5.43 -12.85
C ALA A 223 42.25 -6.44 -14.01
N ALA A 224 41.02 -6.75 -14.45
CA ALA A 224 40.79 -7.88 -15.34
C ALA A 224 39.68 -7.65 -16.37
N TRP A 225 39.87 -8.30 -17.53
CA TRP A 225 38.83 -8.48 -18.53
C TRP A 225 37.87 -9.59 -18.13
N VAL A 226 36.57 -9.34 -18.22
CA VAL A 226 35.52 -10.28 -17.83
C VAL A 226 34.50 -10.43 -18.95
N GLY A 227 34.01 -11.65 -19.17
CA GLY A 227 32.97 -11.91 -20.16
C GLY A 227 31.64 -11.27 -19.78
N TYR A 228 30.97 -10.63 -20.73
CA TYR A 228 29.68 -10.00 -20.54
C TYR A 228 28.66 -10.58 -21.53
N ASN A 229 27.63 -11.26 -21.00
CA ASN A 229 26.54 -11.82 -21.81
C ASN A 229 27.01 -12.62 -23.04
N LEU A 230 28.06 -13.44 -22.87
CA LEU A 230 28.70 -14.20 -23.95
C LEU A 230 27.72 -15.03 -24.77
N ALA A 231 26.70 -15.61 -24.13
CA ALA A 231 25.68 -16.42 -24.80
C ALA A 231 24.86 -15.66 -25.86
N HIS A 232 24.91 -14.33 -25.89
CA HIS A 232 24.28 -13.56 -26.97
C HIS A 232 25.20 -13.37 -28.17
N TRP A 233 26.51 -13.55 -28.02
CA TRP A 233 27.48 -13.35 -29.08
C TRP A 233 27.98 -14.66 -29.67
N VAL A 234 28.14 -15.69 -28.83
CA VAL A 234 28.74 -16.97 -29.20
C VAL A 234 27.91 -18.15 -28.70
N ASP A 235 27.73 -19.18 -29.54
CA ASP A 235 27.09 -20.45 -29.16
C ASP A 235 28.09 -21.46 -28.56
N ALA A 236 27.59 -22.60 -28.11
CA ALA A 236 28.44 -23.67 -27.54
C ALA A 236 29.44 -24.29 -28.53
N SER A 237 29.26 -24.07 -29.84
CA SER A 237 30.19 -24.50 -30.89
C SER A 237 31.21 -23.41 -31.26
N GLY A 238 31.10 -22.23 -30.66
CA GLY A 238 31.98 -21.09 -30.94
C GLY A 238 31.50 -20.20 -32.08
N ASN A 239 30.31 -20.41 -32.66
CA ASN A 239 29.82 -19.61 -33.80
C ASN A 239 29.13 -18.31 -33.35
N PHE A 240 29.15 -17.29 -34.20
CA PHE A 240 28.45 -16.03 -33.97
C PHE A 240 26.91 -16.16 -33.99
N VAL A 241 26.23 -15.60 -32.98
CA VAL A 241 24.76 -15.73 -32.81
C VAL A 241 24.01 -14.46 -32.37
N LEU A 242 24.57 -13.27 -32.58
CA LEU A 242 23.94 -12.03 -32.10
C LEU A 242 22.53 -11.81 -32.67
N ASN A 243 21.57 -11.62 -31.76
CA ASN A 243 20.21 -11.25 -32.10
C ASN A 243 20.08 -9.72 -32.17
N LEU A 244 20.01 -9.20 -33.40
CA LEU A 244 19.90 -7.76 -33.67
C LEU A 244 18.59 -7.13 -33.18
N VAL A 245 17.55 -7.94 -32.92
CA VAL A 245 16.22 -7.46 -32.53
C VAL A 245 16.08 -7.40 -31.00
N THR A 246 16.51 -8.42 -30.28
CA THR A 246 16.23 -8.53 -28.83
C THR A 246 17.27 -7.85 -27.94
N ARG A 247 18.50 -7.66 -28.42
CA ARG A 247 19.63 -7.12 -27.63
C ARG A 247 20.22 -5.75 -28.04
N PRO A 248 19.57 -4.88 -28.84
CA PRO A 248 20.09 -3.53 -29.04
C PRO A 248 19.89 -2.66 -27.80
N GLU A 249 20.73 -1.65 -27.64
CA GLU A 249 20.64 -0.65 -26.57
C GLU A 249 19.30 0.11 -26.61
N GLU A 250 18.83 0.42 -27.82
CA GLU A 250 17.60 1.15 -28.10
C GLU A 250 16.37 0.49 -27.45
N ARG A 251 16.36 -0.85 -27.37
CA ARG A 251 15.27 -1.60 -26.72
C ARG A 251 15.45 -1.72 -25.21
N ASN A 252 16.69 -1.89 -24.75
CA ASN A 252 16.95 -2.40 -23.40
C ASN A 252 17.53 -1.35 -22.43
N CYS A 253 18.03 -0.22 -22.93
CA CYS A 253 18.78 0.75 -22.10
C CYS A 253 18.44 2.20 -22.42
N ALA A 254 18.17 2.53 -23.69
CA ALA A 254 18.15 3.91 -24.15
C ALA A 254 17.17 4.80 -23.36
N GLY A 255 15.95 4.35 -23.09
CA GLY A 255 14.96 5.17 -22.38
C GLY A 255 15.35 5.53 -20.95
N CYS A 256 16.22 4.74 -20.31
CA CYS A 256 16.76 5.08 -18.99
C CYS A 256 18.10 5.81 -19.06
N HIS A 257 18.83 5.76 -20.19
CA HIS A 257 20.24 6.21 -20.27
C HIS A 257 20.46 7.37 -21.26
N GLN A 258 19.41 7.86 -21.91
CA GLN A 258 19.45 8.90 -22.93
C GLN A 258 18.20 9.78 -22.84
N ALA A 259 18.27 11.02 -23.30
CA ALA A 259 17.14 11.94 -23.35
C ALA A 259 16.46 11.96 -24.72
N GLY A 260 15.15 12.20 -24.71
CA GLY A 260 14.35 12.39 -25.93
C GLY A 260 14.28 11.15 -26.83
N VAL A 261 14.39 9.95 -26.25
CA VAL A 261 14.38 8.68 -26.99
C VAL A 261 13.03 8.48 -27.69
N LYS A 262 13.10 8.17 -28.99
CA LYS A 262 11.97 7.73 -29.81
C LYS A 262 12.25 6.32 -30.33
N PRO A 263 11.81 5.26 -29.64
CA PRO A 263 12.11 3.91 -30.07
C PRO A 263 11.37 3.60 -31.37
N GLU A 264 12.14 3.32 -32.43
CA GLU A 264 11.62 2.96 -33.74
C GLU A 264 12.26 1.67 -34.24
N PHE A 265 11.50 0.88 -35.00
CA PHE A 265 11.96 -0.38 -35.56
C PHE A 265 11.86 -0.37 -37.09
N ASP A 266 12.99 -0.57 -37.75
CA ASP A 266 13.07 -0.71 -39.20
C ASP A 266 12.89 -2.18 -39.59
N ALA A 267 11.72 -2.49 -40.16
CA ALA A 267 11.42 -3.85 -40.62
C ALA A 267 12.27 -4.30 -41.82
N GLY A 268 12.80 -3.36 -42.61
CA GLY A 268 13.69 -3.66 -43.74
C GLY A 268 15.10 -4.05 -43.29
N LEU A 269 15.59 -3.41 -42.23
CA LEU A 269 16.86 -3.73 -41.59
C LEU A 269 16.73 -4.80 -40.49
N ASN A 270 15.49 -5.12 -40.08
CA ASN A 270 15.18 -5.98 -38.95
C ASN A 270 15.93 -5.54 -37.67
N GLN A 271 15.87 -4.23 -37.39
CA GLN A 271 16.68 -3.58 -36.36
C GLN A 271 15.98 -2.35 -35.77
N PHE A 272 16.27 -2.05 -34.51
CA PHE A 272 15.90 -0.76 -33.91
C PHE A 272 16.74 0.39 -34.48
N GLN A 273 16.21 1.61 -34.46
CA GLN A 273 16.91 2.82 -34.91
C GLN A 273 17.31 3.70 -33.73
N HIS A 274 18.52 4.25 -33.82
CA HIS A 274 19.03 5.20 -32.82
C HIS A 274 18.49 6.61 -33.06
N ASN A 275 17.56 7.06 -32.21
CA ASN A 275 16.85 8.34 -32.35
C ASN A 275 16.80 9.18 -31.05
N ALA A 276 17.82 9.06 -30.19
CA ALA A 276 17.91 9.89 -28.99
C ALA A 276 18.40 11.32 -29.31
N ILE A 277 18.01 12.28 -28.47
CA ILE A 277 18.40 13.69 -28.63
C ILE A 277 19.72 13.98 -27.95
N GLU A 278 19.94 13.42 -26.76
CA GLU A 278 21.15 13.61 -25.97
C GLU A 278 21.52 12.28 -25.29
N PRO A 279 22.80 11.89 -25.28
CA PRO A 279 23.25 10.78 -24.45
C PRO A 279 23.17 11.15 -22.95
N ASN A 280 23.21 10.15 -22.08
CA ASN A 280 23.22 10.30 -20.62
C ASN A 280 21.88 10.77 -20.03
N ILE A 281 21.85 10.90 -18.70
CA ILE A 281 20.69 11.41 -17.97
C ILE A 281 20.77 12.94 -18.01
N ALA A 282 20.00 13.54 -18.91
CA ALA A 282 19.99 14.97 -19.17
C ALA A 282 18.89 15.69 -18.39
N CYS A 283 18.92 17.03 -18.38
CA CYS A 283 17.96 17.84 -17.61
C CYS A 283 16.50 17.43 -17.92
N GLU A 284 16.22 17.18 -19.19
CA GLU A 284 14.87 16.90 -19.70
C GLU A 284 14.37 15.48 -19.37
N ASN A 285 15.22 14.58 -18.85
CA ASN A 285 14.75 13.31 -18.27
C ASN A 285 13.99 13.54 -16.95
N CYS A 286 14.40 14.54 -16.17
CA CYS A 286 13.82 14.87 -14.86
C CYS A 286 12.88 16.07 -14.89
N HIS A 287 13.01 16.95 -15.89
CA HIS A 287 12.20 18.17 -16.02
C HIS A 287 11.23 18.16 -17.21
N GLY A 288 11.22 17.07 -18.00
CA GLY A 288 10.45 16.98 -19.23
C GLY A 288 11.00 17.88 -20.36
N PRO A 289 10.31 17.94 -21.51
CA PRO A 289 10.79 18.68 -22.69
C PRO A 289 10.81 20.21 -22.46
N GLY A 290 11.99 20.82 -22.54
CA GLY A 290 12.21 22.24 -22.28
C GLY A 290 12.05 23.16 -23.51
N GLY A 291 11.70 22.62 -24.69
CA GLY A 291 11.57 23.39 -25.94
C GLY A 291 10.68 24.62 -25.87
N LYS A 292 9.56 24.52 -25.13
CA LYS A 292 8.67 25.66 -24.90
C LYS A 292 9.28 26.65 -23.91
N HIS A 293 9.81 26.14 -22.80
CA HIS A 293 10.44 26.92 -21.73
C HIS A 293 11.62 27.75 -22.21
N ILE A 294 12.51 27.25 -23.08
CA ILE A 294 13.66 28.04 -23.57
C ILE A 294 13.22 29.28 -24.37
N VAL A 295 12.02 29.26 -24.95
CA VAL A 295 11.46 30.37 -25.73
C VAL A 295 10.67 31.33 -24.84
N SER A 296 9.80 30.79 -23.98
CA SER A 296 8.91 31.59 -23.13
C SER A 296 9.61 32.14 -21.89
N GLN A 297 10.62 31.42 -21.38
CA GLN A 297 11.23 31.61 -20.07
C GLN A 297 10.22 31.52 -18.91
N ASP A 298 9.04 30.96 -19.14
CA ASP A 298 8.02 30.78 -18.12
C ASP A 298 8.30 29.48 -17.34
N PRO A 299 8.46 29.54 -16.00
CA PRO A 299 8.61 28.34 -15.19
C PRO A 299 7.45 27.35 -15.33
N ALA A 300 6.25 27.80 -15.70
CA ALA A 300 5.10 26.92 -15.91
C ALA A 300 5.22 26.04 -17.18
N ASP A 301 6.17 26.34 -18.07
CA ASP A 301 6.39 25.60 -19.31
C ASP A 301 7.45 24.49 -19.18
N ILE A 302 7.93 24.21 -17.98
CA ILE A 302 8.84 23.11 -17.66
C ILE A 302 8.45 22.47 -16.33
N THR A 303 8.60 21.15 -16.20
CA THR A 303 8.24 20.48 -14.95
C THR A 303 9.31 20.76 -13.89
N ASN A 304 8.88 21.26 -12.72
CA ASN A 304 9.67 21.16 -11.50
C ASN A 304 9.19 19.94 -10.70
N PRO A 305 10.01 18.87 -10.55
CA PRO A 305 9.63 17.71 -9.75
C PRO A 305 9.14 18.05 -8.35
N GLU A 306 9.71 19.06 -7.70
CA GLU A 306 9.33 19.47 -6.34
C GLU A 306 7.87 19.97 -6.24
N GLU A 307 7.32 20.49 -7.33
CA GLU A 307 5.97 21.07 -7.40
C GLU A 307 4.91 20.07 -7.92
N LEU A 308 5.28 18.79 -8.09
CA LEU A 308 4.35 17.74 -8.49
C LEU A 308 3.34 17.43 -7.37
N ALA A 309 2.16 16.96 -7.76
CA ALA A 309 0.95 16.88 -6.94
C ALA A 309 1.09 16.10 -5.62
N ASP A 310 1.95 15.08 -5.59
CA ASP A 310 2.17 14.23 -4.43
C ASP A 310 3.57 13.60 -4.42
N MET A 311 3.95 13.02 -3.27
CA MET A 311 5.25 12.40 -3.08
C MET A 311 5.50 11.15 -3.93
N LEU A 312 4.45 10.48 -4.39
CA LEU A 312 4.56 9.33 -5.28
C LEU A 312 5.05 9.83 -6.66
N ARG A 313 4.34 10.79 -7.28
CA ARG A 313 4.74 11.42 -8.56
C ARG A 313 6.15 12.02 -8.51
N GLN A 314 6.49 12.63 -7.38
CA GLN A 314 7.83 13.15 -7.09
C GLN A 314 8.89 12.04 -7.19
N ASN A 315 8.72 10.95 -6.44
CA ASN A 315 9.69 9.85 -6.41
C ASN A 315 9.73 9.04 -7.71
N GLU A 316 8.65 8.95 -8.48
CA GLU A 316 8.64 8.27 -9.79
C GLU A 316 9.46 8.98 -10.86
N THR A 317 9.80 10.26 -10.65
CA THR A 317 10.81 10.95 -11.47
C THR A 317 12.16 10.22 -11.43
N CYS A 318 12.50 9.62 -10.29
CA CYS A 318 13.68 8.75 -10.15
C CYS A 318 13.33 7.30 -10.49
N GLY A 319 12.14 6.85 -10.09
CA GLY A 319 11.62 5.50 -10.32
C GLY A 319 11.56 5.07 -11.78
N GLN A 320 11.42 6.01 -12.72
CA GLN A 320 11.43 5.70 -14.16
C GLN A 320 12.70 4.96 -14.64
N CYS A 321 13.83 5.17 -13.96
CA CYS A 321 15.10 4.52 -14.26
C CYS A 321 15.57 3.57 -13.15
N HIS A 322 15.36 3.97 -11.88
CA HIS A 322 15.81 3.21 -10.71
C HIS A 322 14.84 2.10 -10.32
N SER A 323 14.27 1.44 -11.34
CA SER A 323 13.38 0.30 -11.21
C SER A 323 13.59 -0.75 -12.30
N ARG A 324 12.91 -1.88 -12.17
CA ARG A 324 12.92 -2.99 -13.14
C ARG A 324 11.53 -3.42 -13.53
N GLY A 325 11.32 -3.52 -14.83
CA GLY A 325 10.06 -3.88 -15.42
C GLY A 325 10.12 -3.97 -16.94
N GLU A 326 8.95 -3.95 -17.55
CA GLU A 326 8.75 -3.93 -18.99
C GLU A 326 7.75 -2.82 -19.34
N SER A 327 7.93 -2.17 -20.49
CA SER A 327 6.99 -1.16 -20.98
C SER A 327 5.58 -1.71 -21.17
N ILE A 328 4.57 -0.84 -21.06
CA ILE A 328 3.19 -1.19 -21.41
C ILE A 328 3.08 -1.43 -22.92
N ASP A 329 3.53 -0.45 -23.70
CA ASP A 329 3.49 -0.54 -25.16
C ASP A 329 4.68 -1.32 -25.70
N GLN A 330 4.45 -2.06 -26.78
CA GLN A 330 5.46 -2.87 -27.45
C GLN A 330 5.83 -2.28 -28.81
N ILE A 331 7.12 -2.36 -29.17
CA ILE A 331 7.60 -2.05 -30.51
C ILE A 331 7.95 -3.36 -31.20
N ASN A 332 7.38 -3.60 -32.38
CA ASN A 332 7.53 -4.85 -33.12
C ASN A 332 7.20 -6.11 -32.28
N GLY A 333 6.17 -6.02 -31.42
CA GLY A 333 5.74 -7.13 -30.54
C GLY A 333 6.71 -7.45 -29.40
N LEU A 334 7.63 -6.53 -29.08
CA LEU A 334 8.58 -6.66 -27.99
C LEU A 334 8.39 -5.50 -27.01
N ALA A 335 8.23 -5.83 -25.74
CA ALA A 335 8.31 -4.83 -24.68
C ALA A 335 9.74 -4.27 -24.57
N LEU A 336 9.85 -3.03 -24.16
CA LEU A 336 11.09 -2.32 -23.86
C LEU A 336 11.43 -2.51 -22.38
N GLU A 337 12.70 -2.46 -21.99
CA GLU A 337 13.10 -2.59 -20.59
C GLU A 337 13.01 -1.27 -19.80
N TYR A 338 12.32 -0.27 -20.35
CA TYR A 338 12.14 1.07 -19.75
C TYR A 338 10.71 1.60 -19.98
N PRO A 339 10.24 2.61 -19.22
CA PRO A 339 8.86 3.10 -19.29
C PRO A 339 8.48 3.68 -20.67
N TYR A 340 7.46 3.10 -21.30
CA TYR A 340 6.96 3.52 -22.60
C TYR A 340 5.49 3.12 -22.79
N ALA A 341 4.67 4.11 -23.12
CA ALA A 341 3.24 3.97 -23.41
C ALA A 341 2.74 5.15 -24.23
N GLU A 342 1.59 4.99 -24.88
CA GLU A 342 0.94 6.04 -25.67
C GLU A 342 1.85 6.62 -26.77
N GLY A 343 2.77 5.80 -27.29
CA GLY A 343 3.72 6.22 -28.32
C GLY A 343 4.87 7.14 -27.83
N ARG A 344 5.07 7.31 -26.52
CA ARG A 344 6.11 8.17 -25.93
C ARG A 344 6.75 7.54 -24.69
N THR A 345 7.92 8.06 -24.29
CA THR A 345 8.51 7.73 -22.99
C THR A 345 7.77 8.45 -21.86
N PHE A 346 7.95 7.94 -20.64
CA PHE A 346 7.51 8.60 -19.40
C PHE A 346 8.01 10.05 -19.32
N ARG A 347 7.21 10.92 -18.71
CA ARG A 347 7.58 12.28 -18.36
C ARG A 347 7.29 12.53 -16.88
N PRO A 348 8.14 13.29 -16.19
CA PRO A 348 7.89 13.71 -14.80
C PRO A 348 6.49 14.33 -14.63
N GLY A 349 5.71 13.75 -13.72
CA GLY A 349 4.30 14.08 -13.48
C GLY A 349 3.29 13.07 -14.03
N ASP A 350 3.67 12.21 -14.98
CA ASP A 350 2.84 11.07 -15.42
C ASP A 350 2.71 10.00 -14.33
N SER A 351 1.75 9.07 -14.50
CA SER A 351 1.68 7.83 -13.71
C SER A 351 2.71 6.79 -14.17
N LEU A 352 3.70 6.40 -13.35
CA LEU A 352 4.74 5.45 -13.83
C LEU A 352 4.14 4.08 -14.16
N GLU A 353 3.12 3.65 -13.43
CA GLU A 353 2.40 2.39 -13.66
C GLU A 353 1.68 2.35 -15.02
N GLU A 354 1.34 3.51 -15.59
CA GLU A 354 0.76 3.64 -16.94
C GLU A 354 1.81 3.51 -18.06
N PHE A 355 3.10 3.56 -17.71
CA PHE A 355 4.22 3.44 -18.66
C PHE A 355 5.06 2.17 -18.44
N TYR A 356 4.94 1.52 -17.27
CA TYR A 356 5.85 0.46 -16.86
C TYR A 356 5.22 -0.61 -15.95
N HIS A 357 5.39 -1.87 -16.30
CA HIS A 357 5.04 -3.03 -15.49
C HIS A 357 6.23 -3.52 -14.66
N PHE A 358 6.21 -3.32 -13.35
CA PHE A 358 7.29 -3.79 -12.47
C PHE A 358 7.40 -5.31 -12.40
N ASN A 359 8.62 -5.83 -12.54
CA ASN A 359 8.91 -7.27 -12.45
C ASN A 359 9.40 -7.64 -11.04
N LEU A 360 8.49 -7.56 -10.06
CA LEU A 360 8.82 -7.71 -8.64
C LEU A 360 9.16 -9.15 -8.22
N ALA A 361 8.46 -10.16 -8.75
CA ALA A 361 8.59 -11.53 -8.26
C ALA A 361 9.90 -12.23 -8.69
N ALA A 362 10.45 -11.91 -9.87
CA ALA A 362 11.66 -12.56 -10.38
C ALA A 362 12.97 -11.92 -9.86
N ASN A 363 12.88 -10.70 -9.30
CA ASN A 363 14.03 -9.85 -9.00
C ASN A 363 14.11 -9.46 -7.52
N GLN A 364 13.49 -10.22 -6.61
CA GLN A 364 13.56 -9.98 -5.17
C GLN A 364 14.13 -11.20 -4.44
N TRP A 365 14.72 -10.95 -3.28
CA TRP A 365 14.98 -11.98 -2.28
C TRP A 365 13.67 -12.38 -1.60
N PRO A 366 13.59 -13.55 -0.96
CA PRO A 366 12.33 -14.01 -0.37
C PRO A 366 11.81 -13.12 0.78
N ASP A 367 12.68 -12.33 1.41
CA ASP A 367 12.31 -11.29 2.38
C ASP A 367 11.74 -10.01 1.73
N GLY A 368 11.63 -9.99 0.41
CA GLY A 368 11.09 -8.88 -0.39
C GLY A 368 12.13 -7.82 -0.78
N THR A 369 13.36 -7.89 -0.28
CA THR A 369 14.42 -6.93 -0.66
C THR A 369 14.89 -7.15 -2.09
N ALA A 370 15.34 -6.10 -2.77
CA ALA A 370 15.78 -6.21 -4.15
C ALA A 370 16.98 -7.15 -4.28
N LYS A 371 16.98 -7.93 -5.37
CA LYS A 371 18.01 -8.96 -5.67
C LYS A 371 18.85 -8.64 -6.90
N LYS A 372 18.47 -7.63 -7.69
CA LYS A 372 19.12 -7.26 -8.95
C LYS A 372 19.43 -5.77 -9.02
N HIS A 373 20.32 -5.40 -9.95
CA HIS A 373 20.70 -4.01 -10.16
C HIS A 373 19.49 -3.08 -10.43
N HIS A 374 19.62 -1.80 -10.07
CA HIS A 374 18.65 -0.72 -10.28
C HIS A 374 17.21 -1.01 -9.82
N GLN A 375 17.04 -1.38 -8.54
CA GLN A 375 15.75 -1.60 -7.90
C GLN A 375 15.54 -0.75 -6.65
N GLN A 376 16.23 0.40 -6.58
CA GLN A 376 16.19 1.25 -5.41
C GLN A 376 14.78 1.80 -5.18
N PHE A 377 14.02 2.09 -6.25
CA PHE A 377 12.64 2.57 -6.13
C PHE A 377 11.72 1.50 -5.53
N GLU A 378 11.84 0.24 -5.94
CA GLU A 378 11.03 -0.86 -5.38
C GLU A 378 11.40 -1.25 -3.95
N ASP A 379 12.63 -1.01 -3.53
CA ASP A 379 13.03 -1.11 -2.12
C ASP A 379 12.53 0.09 -1.32
N PHE A 380 12.68 1.29 -1.89
CA PHE A 380 12.26 2.55 -1.28
C PHE A 380 10.76 2.56 -1.01
N MET A 381 9.93 2.13 -1.97
CA MET A 381 8.47 1.98 -1.83
C MET A 381 8.04 1.13 -0.63
N LYS A 382 8.86 0.14 -0.23
CA LYS A 382 8.57 -0.74 0.92
C LYS A 382 9.00 -0.15 2.26
N SER A 383 9.73 0.96 2.23
CA SER A 383 10.32 1.53 3.43
C SER A 383 9.36 2.50 4.12
N ALA A 384 9.56 2.69 5.43
CA ALA A 384 8.88 3.73 6.17
C ALA A 384 9.22 5.14 5.65
N HIS A 385 10.32 5.31 4.90
CA HIS A 385 10.72 6.58 4.32
C HIS A 385 9.84 7.01 3.14
N PHE A 386 9.22 6.09 2.40
CA PHE A 386 8.47 6.40 1.18
C PHE A 386 7.39 7.49 1.35
N PRO A 387 6.51 7.46 2.38
CA PRO A 387 5.49 8.49 2.57
C PRO A 387 6.02 9.78 3.24
N MET A 388 7.31 9.85 3.62
CA MET A 388 7.85 10.94 4.45
C MET A 388 9.00 11.71 3.82
N VAL A 389 9.80 11.06 2.97
CA VAL A 389 10.95 11.67 2.30
C VAL A 389 11.01 11.27 0.84
N ARG A 390 11.77 12.05 0.06
CA ARG A 390 11.99 11.90 -1.36
C ARG A 390 13.39 11.39 -1.63
N CYS A 391 13.61 10.87 -2.83
CA CYS A 391 14.96 10.46 -3.26
C CYS A 391 15.98 11.59 -3.07
N TRP A 392 15.60 12.84 -3.38
CA TRP A 392 16.49 13.98 -3.29
C TRP A 392 16.61 14.63 -1.89
N ASP A 393 15.91 14.12 -0.88
CA ASP A 393 16.19 14.50 0.50
C ASP A 393 17.52 13.87 0.98
N CYS A 394 17.96 12.82 0.28
CA CYS A 394 19.24 12.13 0.47
C CYS A 394 20.24 12.34 -0.69
N HIS A 395 19.77 12.43 -1.94
CA HIS A 395 20.61 12.64 -3.13
C HIS A 395 20.47 14.05 -3.72
N ASP A 396 21.52 14.60 -4.29
CA ASP A 396 21.43 15.78 -5.14
C ASP A 396 21.37 15.34 -6.61
N PRO A 397 20.21 15.47 -7.29
CA PRO A 397 20.07 15.01 -8.67
C PRO A 397 20.92 15.82 -9.65
N HIS A 398 21.37 17.02 -9.25
CA HIS A 398 22.29 17.84 -10.02
C HIS A 398 23.75 17.54 -9.68
N GLY A 399 24.04 16.59 -8.78
CA GLY A 399 25.39 16.26 -8.34
C GLY A 399 25.80 16.93 -7.03
N SER A 400 26.78 16.35 -6.37
CA SER A 400 27.37 16.91 -5.15
C SER A 400 28.84 16.49 -5.03
N ASP A 401 29.53 17.06 -4.04
CA ASP A 401 30.88 16.61 -3.72
C ASP A 401 30.83 15.22 -3.03
N PHE A 402 29.78 14.96 -2.24
CA PHE A 402 29.66 13.72 -1.45
C PHE A 402 29.52 12.46 -2.32
N GLU A 403 29.91 11.32 -1.75
CA GLU A 403 29.78 10.02 -2.41
C GLU A 403 28.37 9.75 -2.94
N HIS A 404 28.27 9.15 -4.13
CA HIS A 404 27.01 8.80 -4.77
C HIS A 404 26.04 9.97 -4.98
N ASP A 405 26.60 11.17 -5.20
CA ASP A 405 25.83 12.42 -5.33
C ASP A 405 24.89 12.63 -4.12
N LEU A 406 25.33 12.29 -2.90
CA LEU A 406 24.53 12.49 -1.69
C LEU A 406 24.49 13.96 -1.25
N VAL A 407 23.49 14.37 -0.48
CA VAL A 407 23.43 15.75 0.06
C VAL A 407 24.29 15.94 1.31
N ALA A 408 24.75 14.85 1.92
CA ALA A 408 25.64 14.81 3.07
C ALA A 408 26.38 13.46 3.14
N SER A 409 27.50 13.44 3.85
CA SER A 409 28.33 12.25 4.06
C SER A 409 27.55 11.12 4.75
N ALA A 410 27.53 9.94 4.14
CA ALA A 410 27.10 8.70 4.78
C ALA A 410 28.26 8.08 5.58
N ARG A 411 29.51 8.41 5.24
CA ARG A 411 30.73 7.87 5.87
C ARG A 411 30.88 8.23 7.34
N ASP A 412 30.32 9.36 7.77
CA ASP A 412 30.31 9.82 9.17
C ASP A 412 28.90 9.85 9.80
N ASN A 413 27.92 9.22 9.14
CA ASN A 413 26.50 9.18 9.50
C ASN A 413 25.76 10.53 9.45
N THR A 414 26.39 11.62 9.00
CA THR A 414 25.75 12.94 8.93
C THR A 414 24.48 12.90 8.07
N LEU A 415 24.47 12.14 6.98
CA LEU A 415 23.30 11.97 6.13
C LEU A 415 22.06 11.55 6.92
N CYS A 416 22.18 10.49 7.74
CA CYS A 416 21.07 9.90 8.48
C CYS A 416 20.69 10.75 9.71
N LEU A 417 21.70 11.28 10.40
CA LEU A 417 21.52 12.02 11.67
C LEU A 417 20.97 13.45 11.47
N ARG A 418 20.76 13.88 10.22
CA ARG A 418 19.97 15.08 9.90
C ARG A 418 18.52 14.96 10.37
N CYS A 419 17.97 13.74 10.36
CA CYS A 419 16.59 13.46 10.78
C CYS A 419 16.52 12.50 11.98
N HIS A 420 17.43 11.53 12.05
CA HIS A 420 17.48 10.58 13.17
C HIS A 420 18.28 11.15 14.36
N ASP A 421 17.78 10.95 15.57
CA ASP A 421 18.39 11.51 16.78
C ASP A 421 19.85 11.05 16.96
N GLN A 422 20.72 11.98 17.37
CA GLN A 422 22.16 11.71 17.58
C GLN A 422 22.41 10.57 18.58
N SER A 423 21.48 10.30 19.50
CA SER A 423 21.56 9.18 20.45
C SER A 423 21.57 7.80 19.79
N TYR A 424 21.08 7.66 18.56
CA TYR A 424 21.21 6.43 17.78
C TYR A 424 22.66 6.15 17.38
N ASN A 425 23.54 7.17 17.34
CA ASN A 425 24.97 6.95 17.16
C ASN A 425 25.67 6.64 18.49
N SER A 426 25.18 5.63 19.21
CA SER A 426 25.74 5.18 20.49
C SER A 426 26.00 3.67 20.47
N SER A 427 26.94 3.23 21.29
CA SER A 427 27.22 1.79 21.49
C SER A 427 26.01 1.01 22.01
N ALA A 428 25.02 1.69 22.61
CA ALA A 428 23.77 1.08 23.03
C ALA A 428 22.86 0.71 21.86
N HIS A 429 22.94 1.43 20.74
CA HIS A 429 22.17 1.15 19.53
C HIS A 429 22.98 0.35 18.52
N THR A 430 24.25 0.71 18.32
CA THR A 430 25.11 -0.03 17.38
C THR A 430 25.57 -1.37 17.94
N HIS A 431 25.53 -1.56 19.26
CA HIS A 431 26.05 -2.74 19.97
C HIS A 431 27.54 -3.01 19.75
N HIS A 432 28.31 -1.97 19.39
CA HIS A 432 29.76 -2.02 19.24
C HIS A 432 30.43 -1.15 20.31
N ASP A 433 31.60 -1.59 20.81
CA ASP A 433 32.30 -0.99 21.96
C ASP A 433 32.75 0.47 21.76
N ALA A 434 32.67 0.99 20.52
CA ALA A 434 32.90 2.40 20.20
C ALA A 434 31.69 3.00 19.46
N PRO A 435 31.29 4.25 19.75
CA PRO A 435 30.34 4.99 18.92
C PRO A 435 30.89 5.09 17.49
N ALA A 436 29.98 5.09 16.51
CA ALA A 436 30.36 5.09 15.11
C ALA A 436 30.94 6.44 14.73
N ASN A 437 32.28 6.55 14.68
CA ASN A 437 33.03 7.58 13.92
C ASN A 437 34.53 7.69 14.26
N ASN A 438 35.26 6.63 14.64
CA ASN A 438 36.73 6.83 14.73
C ASN A 438 37.62 5.61 14.57
N ASN A 439 37.29 4.69 13.64
CA ASN A 439 38.22 3.74 13.02
C ASN A 439 37.58 2.86 11.90
N GLY A 440 36.48 3.30 11.28
CA GLY A 440 35.78 2.51 10.26
C GLY A 440 34.99 1.35 10.84
N LEU A 441 33.68 1.58 11.02
CA LEU A 441 32.60 0.64 11.36
C LEU A 441 32.10 0.61 12.82
N PRO A 442 30.78 0.41 13.02
CA PRO A 442 29.71 0.31 11.99
C PRO A 442 29.03 1.66 11.69
N ARG A 443 28.88 2.03 10.41
CA ARG A 443 28.08 3.20 9.95
C ARG A 443 26.61 2.80 9.84
N CYS A 444 25.69 3.78 9.82
CA CYS A 444 24.26 3.53 9.66
C CYS A 444 23.96 2.72 8.38
N VAL A 445 24.59 3.09 7.26
CA VAL A 445 24.40 2.43 5.96
C VAL A 445 24.92 0.99 5.93
N ASP A 446 25.90 0.64 6.77
CA ASP A 446 26.47 -0.72 6.81
C ASP A 446 25.45 -1.75 7.31
N CYS A 447 24.61 -1.34 8.26
CA CYS A 447 23.58 -2.21 8.83
C CYS A 447 22.21 -2.00 8.19
N HIS A 448 21.83 -0.76 7.89
CA HIS A 448 20.49 -0.43 7.41
C HIS A 448 20.37 -0.45 5.89
N MET A 449 21.46 -0.30 5.14
CA MET A 449 21.45 -0.35 3.68
C MET A 449 22.43 -1.39 3.11
N PRO A 450 22.53 -2.60 3.68
CA PRO A 450 23.54 -3.57 3.28
C PRO A 450 23.48 -3.89 1.78
N PRO A 451 24.63 -4.15 1.14
CA PRO A 451 24.69 -4.39 -0.28
C PRO A 451 24.16 -5.79 -0.63
N PHE A 452 23.03 -5.86 -1.31
CA PHE A 452 22.33 -7.12 -1.64
C PHE A 452 22.32 -7.44 -3.12
N GLN A 453 22.48 -6.45 -3.98
CA GLN A 453 22.28 -6.64 -5.41
C GLN A 453 23.62 -6.67 -6.15
N PRO A 454 23.76 -7.53 -7.17
CA PRO A 454 24.90 -7.54 -8.05
C PRO A 454 24.69 -6.61 -9.26
N SER A 455 25.69 -5.81 -9.58
CA SER A 455 25.76 -4.97 -10.79
C SER A 455 26.80 -5.46 -11.79
N GLY A 456 27.58 -6.50 -11.42
CA GLY A 456 28.67 -7.11 -12.19
C GLY A 456 29.75 -7.73 -11.29
N VAL A 457 29.80 -7.25 -10.05
CA VAL A 457 30.39 -7.91 -8.87
C VAL A 457 29.22 -8.40 -8.01
N ASN A 458 29.41 -9.47 -7.24
CA ASN A 458 28.35 -9.92 -6.32
C ASN A 458 28.26 -8.94 -5.14
N PHE A 459 27.04 -8.47 -4.84
CA PHE A 459 26.73 -7.69 -3.63
C PHE A 459 27.43 -6.32 -3.57
N ASP A 460 27.21 -5.47 -4.58
CA ASP A 460 27.83 -4.15 -4.73
C ASP A 460 26.85 -2.96 -4.74
N ILE A 461 25.54 -3.22 -4.68
CA ILE A 461 24.50 -2.18 -4.58
C ILE A 461 23.78 -2.29 -3.24
N HIS A 462 23.69 -1.14 -2.54
CA HIS A 462 23.02 -0.95 -1.26
C HIS A 462 21.49 -1.04 -1.38
N ALA A 463 20.87 -1.83 -0.50
CA ALA A 463 19.41 -1.93 -0.41
C ALA A 463 18.79 -0.62 0.12
N HIS A 464 17.64 -0.22 -0.41
CA HIS A 464 16.95 1.02 -0.05
C HIS A 464 15.69 0.78 0.79
N VAL A 465 15.62 -0.38 1.45
CA VAL A 465 14.55 -0.74 2.39
C VAL A 465 14.81 -0.21 3.81
N PHE A 466 16.05 0.21 4.10
CA PHE A 466 16.54 0.75 5.38
C PHE A 466 16.39 -0.19 6.59
N LYS A 467 16.04 -1.45 6.33
CA LYS A 467 15.86 -2.51 7.32
C LYS A 467 17.13 -3.35 7.40
N VAL A 468 17.57 -3.64 8.63
CA VAL A 468 18.68 -4.55 8.89
C VAL A 468 18.30 -5.97 8.44
N ALA A 469 19.08 -6.57 7.53
CA ALA A 469 18.94 -8.01 7.26
C ALA A 469 19.70 -8.82 8.28
N LEU A 470 18.96 -9.67 8.98
CA LEU A 470 19.48 -10.53 10.02
C LEU A 470 20.13 -11.80 9.43
N PRO A 471 21.09 -12.41 10.15
CA PRO A 471 21.73 -13.67 9.74
C PRO A 471 20.77 -14.81 9.43
N GLN A 472 19.59 -14.86 10.07
CA GLN A 472 18.57 -15.87 9.80
C GLN A 472 18.13 -15.89 8.33
N GLY A 473 17.99 -14.72 7.69
CA GLY A 473 17.64 -14.65 6.26
C GLY A 473 18.67 -15.31 5.35
N THR A 474 19.96 -15.27 5.73
CA THR A 474 21.01 -16.02 5.04
C THR A 474 20.87 -17.52 5.23
N LEU A 475 20.61 -17.98 6.46
CA LEU A 475 20.42 -19.40 6.76
C LEU A 475 19.21 -20.01 6.06
N ASP A 476 18.12 -19.23 5.94
CA ASP A 476 16.88 -19.67 5.29
C ASP A 476 17.02 -19.76 3.76
N HIS A 477 17.95 -19.00 3.16
CA HIS A 477 18.01 -18.78 1.71
C HIS A 477 19.31 -19.18 1.04
N GLN A 478 20.29 -19.67 1.79
CA GLN A 478 21.55 -20.23 1.28
C GLN A 478 21.39 -21.38 0.27
N GLY A 479 20.22 -22.03 0.22
CA GLY A 479 19.90 -23.06 -0.79
C GLY A 479 19.49 -22.51 -2.16
N THR A 480 19.38 -21.18 -2.34
CA THR A 480 18.85 -20.54 -3.56
C THR A 480 19.94 -19.81 -4.36
N GLY A 481 20.55 -20.49 -5.33
CA GLY A 481 21.59 -19.89 -6.18
C GLY A 481 22.83 -19.47 -5.36
N SER A 482 23.17 -18.18 -5.34
CA SER A 482 24.28 -17.64 -4.54
C SER A 482 23.93 -17.43 -3.06
N GLY A 483 22.67 -17.59 -2.66
CA GLY A 483 22.20 -17.27 -1.31
C GLY A 483 22.14 -15.75 -1.00
N GLN A 484 21.41 -15.37 0.05
CA GLN A 484 21.17 -13.97 0.43
C GLN A 484 22.15 -13.53 1.53
N PRO A 485 22.90 -12.43 1.38
CA PRO A 485 23.79 -11.91 2.42
C PRO A 485 22.99 -11.21 3.53
N ASN A 486 23.61 -11.01 4.69
CA ASN A 486 23.04 -10.27 5.81
C ASN A 486 23.98 -9.16 6.27
N ALA A 487 23.45 -8.20 7.03
CA ALA A 487 24.18 -7.01 7.48
C ALA A 487 25.41 -7.35 8.35
N CYS A 488 25.36 -8.44 9.11
CA CYS A 488 26.42 -8.81 10.06
C CYS A 488 27.55 -9.59 9.40
N ALA A 489 27.23 -10.46 8.45
CA ALA A 489 28.16 -11.30 7.71
C ALA A 489 29.15 -10.51 6.87
N ILE A 490 28.79 -9.27 6.52
CA ILE A 490 29.64 -8.36 5.77
C ILE A 490 30.96 -8.14 6.51
N CYS A 491 30.91 -7.92 7.82
CA CYS A 491 32.08 -7.61 8.63
C CYS A 491 32.59 -8.81 9.45
N HIS A 492 31.71 -9.65 10.01
CA HIS A 492 32.08 -10.65 11.02
C HIS A 492 32.47 -12.04 10.49
N ARG A 493 32.77 -12.19 9.19
CA ARG A 493 33.10 -13.49 8.58
C ARG A 493 34.40 -14.13 9.10
N SER A 494 35.45 -13.35 9.37
CA SER A 494 36.78 -13.88 9.70
C SER A 494 37.07 -13.96 11.20
N GLU A 495 36.42 -13.13 12.02
CA GLU A 495 36.78 -12.95 13.42
C GLU A 495 36.29 -14.09 14.33
N ASN A 496 35.31 -14.88 13.88
CA ASN A 496 34.70 -15.96 14.67
C ASN A 496 34.89 -17.37 14.08
N GLY A 497 35.71 -17.52 13.04
CA GLY A 497 36.02 -18.82 12.45
C GLY A 497 34.98 -19.33 11.44
N ALA A 498 34.28 -18.44 10.73
CA ALA A 498 33.45 -18.85 9.61
C ALA A 498 34.32 -19.43 8.48
N THR A 499 33.88 -20.49 7.83
CA THR A 499 34.68 -21.26 6.86
C THR A 499 34.15 -21.19 5.44
N ASP A 500 32.85 -20.90 5.28
CA ASP A 500 32.24 -20.64 3.99
C ASP A 500 32.70 -19.30 3.44
N THR A 501 32.75 -19.24 2.12
CA THR A 501 33.44 -18.19 1.39
C THR A 501 32.44 -17.20 0.80
N ASN A 502 31.28 -17.74 0.45
CA ASN A 502 30.15 -17.01 -0.06
C ASN A 502 29.31 -16.48 1.12
N ILE A 503 29.22 -15.16 1.23
CA ILE A 503 28.50 -14.46 2.29
C ILE A 503 26.98 -14.71 2.30
N GLY A 504 26.43 -15.22 1.20
CA GLY A 504 25.05 -15.66 1.11
C GLY A 504 24.83 -17.12 1.52
N VAL A 505 25.90 -17.87 1.86
CA VAL A 505 25.84 -19.30 2.18
C VAL A 505 26.62 -19.60 3.46
N TRP A 506 25.91 -20.03 4.50
CA TRP A 506 26.44 -20.30 5.85
C TRP A 506 26.06 -21.74 6.24
N ASN A 507 26.62 -22.73 5.55
CA ASN A 507 26.27 -24.13 5.68
C ASN A 507 27.24 -24.91 6.59
N ALA A 508 28.43 -24.38 6.84
CA ALA A 508 29.38 -24.94 7.77
C ALA A 508 28.88 -24.79 9.21
N ALA A 509 29.15 -25.79 10.06
CA ALA A 509 28.65 -25.82 11.42
C ALA A 509 29.12 -24.62 12.28
N SER A 510 30.33 -24.11 12.02
CA SER A 510 30.86 -22.88 12.63
C SER A 510 30.01 -21.66 12.27
N ASP A 511 29.61 -21.57 11.00
CA ASP A 511 28.96 -20.42 10.40
C ASP A 511 27.50 -20.39 10.88
N ILE A 512 26.82 -21.55 10.87
CA ILE A 512 25.51 -21.73 11.49
C ILE A 512 25.53 -21.34 12.98
N THR A 513 26.59 -21.71 13.70
CA THR A 513 26.74 -21.35 15.13
C THR A 513 26.86 -19.84 15.31
N ILE A 514 27.64 -19.16 14.46
CA ILE A 514 27.78 -17.70 14.48
C ILE A 514 26.45 -17.02 14.13
N ALA A 515 25.74 -17.50 13.10
CA ALA A 515 24.45 -16.92 12.72
C ALA A 515 23.43 -17.09 13.84
N THR A 516 23.33 -18.28 14.43
CA THR A 516 22.43 -18.55 15.55
C THR A 516 22.81 -17.71 16.79
N TYR A 517 24.11 -17.51 17.02
CA TYR A 517 24.59 -16.66 18.11
C TYR A 517 24.21 -15.19 17.88
N LEU A 518 24.44 -14.64 16.69
CA LEU A 518 24.11 -13.26 16.34
C LEU A 518 22.59 -13.02 16.26
N ASP A 519 21.84 -14.00 15.75
CA ASP A 519 20.38 -13.94 15.65
C ASP A 519 19.72 -14.01 17.04
N GLY A 520 20.24 -14.84 17.94
CA GLY A 520 19.77 -14.90 19.34
C GLY A 520 19.95 -13.59 20.13
N PHE A 521 20.81 -12.67 19.65
CA PHE A 521 20.88 -11.32 20.18
C PHE A 521 19.94 -10.34 19.48
N ALA A 522 19.53 -10.59 18.23
CA ALA A 522 18.66 -9.69 17.49
C ALA A 522 17.32 -9.45 18.23
N ASP A 523 16.70 -10.50 18.76
CA ASP A 523 15.46 -10.39 19.56
C ASP A 523 15.67 -9.61 20.88
N THR A 524 16.90 -9.59 21.41
CA THR A 524 17.23 -9.01 22.72
C THR A 524 17.74 -7.57 22.62
N TRP A 525 18.47 -7.26 21.54
CA TRP A 525 19.03 -5.95 21.23
C TRP A 525 17.99 -5.01 20.64
N TRP A 526 17.05 -5.57 19.88
CA TRP A 526 16.08 -4.80 19.12
C TRP A 526 14.64 -5.02 19.55
N GLY A 527 14.43 -5.30 20.84
CA GLY A 527 13.13 -5.65 21.45
C GLY A 527 11.96 -4.97 20.76
N ASP A 528 11.08 -5.78 20.18
CA ASP A 528 9.99 -5.42 19.28
C ASP A 528 10.28 -4.15 18.47
N TYR A 529 11.07 -4.29 17.40
CA TYR A 529 10.90 -3.39 16.26
C TYR A 529 9.38 -3.37 15.96
N PRO A 530 8.71 -2.20 16.03
CA PRO A 530 7.42 -2.10 15.37
C PRO A 530 7.71 -2.46 13.91
N THR A 531 7.04 -3.48 13.39
CA THR A 531 7.01 -3.66 11.94
C THR A 531 6.08 -2.55 11.43
N PRO A 532 6.57 -1.48 10.77
CA PRO A 532 5.70 -0.54 10.12
C PRO A 532 5.20 -1.24 8.85
N THR A 533 3.89 -1.48 8.83
CA THR A 533 3.01 -1.29 7.66
C THR A 533 3.73 -0.87 6.37
N PRO A 534 3.63 -1.67 5.28
CA PRO A 534 3.59 -1.09 3.95
C PRO A 534 2.39 -0.12 3.85
N THR A 535 2.62 1.02 3.20
CA THR A 535 1.64 2.01 2.70
C THR A 535 1.90 2.13 1.16
N PRO A 536 0.99 2.73 0.34
CA PRO A 536 0.76 2.56 -1.10
C PRO A 536 1.08 1.35 -2.01
N ASP A 537 0.30 0.27 -2.21
CA ASP A 537 0.01 -0.21 -3.58
C ASP A 537 -1.22 0.57 -4.12
N PRO A 538 -1.05 1.43 -5.14
CA PRO A 538 -2.14 2.19 -5.76
C PRO A 538 -3.24 1.29 -6.35
N VAL A 539 -4.42 1.89 -6.42
CA VAL A 539 -5.71 1.28 -6.75
C VAL A 539 -5.68 0.56 -8.10
N VAL A 540 -6.04 -0.72 -8.09
CA VAL A 540 -6.52 -1.46 -9.26
C VAL A 540 -7.96 -1.05 -9.56
N PRO A 541 -8.26 -0.48 -10.74
CA PRO A 541 -9.50 -0.83 -11.43
C PRO A 541 -9.30 -0.88 -12.96
N THR A 542 -9.88 -1.77 -13.76
CA THR A 542 -10.73 -2.94 -13.57
C THR A 542 -10.76 -3.61 -14.96
N PRO A 543 -10.81 -4.94 -15.05
CA PRO A 543 -11.14 -5.59 -16.32
C PRO A 543 -12.59 -5.23 -16.71
N THR A 544 -12.82 -4.73 -17.92
CA THR A 544 -14.16 -4.67 -18.50
C THR A 544 -14.76 -6.09 -18.62
N PRO A 545 -16.09 -6.22 -18.46
CA PRO A 545 -16.72 -7.27 -17.69
C PRO A 545 -17.00 -8.52 -18.51
N THR A 546 -16.50 -9.68 -18.07
CA THR A 546 -17.13 -10.97 -18.42
C THR A 546 -16.89 -12.09 -17.40
N THR A 547 -15.97 -11.95 -16.44
CA THR A 547 -15.71 -13.00 -15.43
C THR A 547 -16.19 -12.58 -14.05
N VAL A 548 -17.41 -13.00 -13.70
CA VAL A 548 -17.83 -13.50 -12.38
C VAL A 548 -16.64 -13.55 -11.37
N PRO A 549 -16.59 -12.68 -10.35
CA PRO A 549 -15.59 -12.79 -9.28
C PRO A 549 -15.63 -14.18 -8.63
N ASN A 550 -14.48 -14.86 -8.56
CA ASN A 550 -14.42 -16.24 -8.11
C ASN A 550 -14.19 -16.33 -6.60
N TYR A 551 -15.17 -16.84 -5.86
CA TYR A 551 -15.13 -17.01 -4.40
C TYR A 551 -14.99 -18.49 -4.05
N LEU A 552 -14.28 -18.80 -2.97
CA LEU A 552 -14.01 -20.18 -2.52
C LEU A 552 -14.92 -20.65 -1.38
N GLY A 553 -15.39 -19.72 -0.55
CA GLY A 553 -16.10 -19.99 0.71
C GLY A 553 -15.15 -20.32 1.86
N SER A 554 -15.55 -19.96 3.07
CA SER A 554 -14.73 -20.07 4.29
C SER A 554 -14.31 -21.50 4.60
N ALA A 555 -15.15 -22.50 4.28
CA ALA A 555 -14.81 -23.92 4.48
C ALA A 555 -13.55 -24.36 3.72
N GLN A 556 -13.37 -23.86 2.49
CA GLN A 556 -12.18 -24.17 1.69
C GLN A 556 -10.95 -23.44 2.22
N CYS A 557 -11.10 -22.17 2.60
CA CYS A 557 -10.04 -21.39 3.27
C CYS A 557 -9.56 -22.13 4.53
N LEU A 558 -10.47 -22.50 5.44
CA LEU A 558 -10.17 -23.23 6.67
C LEU A 558 -9.45 -24.55 6.40
N THR A 559 -9.92 -25.34 5.44
CA THR A 559 -9.32 -26.62 5.08
C THR A 559 -7.89 -26.44 4.55
N CYS A 560 -7.65 -25.44 3.70
CA CYS A 560 -6.32 -25.17 3.16
C CYS A 560 -5.35 -24.70 4.25
N HIS A 561 -5.77 -23.73 5.07
CA HIS A 561 -4.95 -23.18 6.15
C HIS A 561 -4.69 -24.19 7.28
N ALA A 562 -5.64 -25.10 7.57
CA ALA A 562 -5.43 -26.19 8.53
C ALA A 562 -4.44 -27.26 8.01
N ASN A 563 -4.48 -27.59 6.71
CA ASN A 563 -3.62 -28.61 6.11
C ASN A 563 -2.18 -28.15 5.86
N ALA A 564 -1.91 -26.84 5.85
CA ALA A 564 -0.58 -26.28 5.61
C ALA A 564 0.40 -26.44 6.80
N GLY A 565 0.02 -27.16 7.88
CA GLY A 565 0.90 -27.41 9.03
C GLY A 565 1.07 -26.22 9.98
N ILE A 566 0.27 -25.16 9.80
CA ILE A 566 0.16 -24.03 10.72
C ILE A 566 -0.78 -24.42 11.87
N VAL A 567 -0.41 -25.45 12.64
CA VAL A 567 -1.22 -25.94 13.76
C VAL A 567 -0.34 -26.09 14.99
N ASP A 568 -0.01 -24.93 15.57
CA ASP A 568 -0.04 -24.79 17.02
C ASP A 568 -1.34 -24.06 17.40
N SER A 569 -1.76 -24.24 18.64
CA SER A 569 -3.16 -24.32 19.10
C SER A 569 -4.10 -23.14 18.89
N VAL A 570 -3.76 -22.06 18.16
CA VAL A 570 -4.70 -20.97 17.87
C VAL A 570 -4.27 -20.19 16.60
N THR A 571 -4.67 -20.62 15.40
CA THR A 571 -4.54 -19.76 14.19
C THR A 571 -5.76 -18.84 14.03
N PRO A 572 -5.60 -17.62 13.47
CA PRO A 572 -6.72 -16.70 13.22
C PRO A 572 -7.87 -17.32 12.40
N ALA A 573 -7.55 -18.22 11.47
CA ALA A 573 -8.55 -18.96 10.72
C ALA A 573 -9.42 -19.87 11.62
N VAL A 574 -8.82 -20.57 12.58
CA VAL A 574 -9.56 -21.43 13.53
C VAL A 574 -10.31 -20.59 14.58
N GLN A 575 -9.74 -19.46 15.01
CA GLN A 575 -10.44 -18.50 15.87
C GLN A 575 -11.69 -17.93 15.20
N TRP A 576 -11.68 -17.75 13.88
CA TRP A 576 -12.83 -17.19 13.18
C TRP A 576 -14.09 -18.04 13.37
N GLN A 577 -13.97 -19.37 13.47
CA GLN A 577 -15.11 -20.24 13.80
C GLN A 577 -15.72 -19.90 15.17
N ASN A 578 -14.92 -19.33 16.07
CA ASN A 578 -15.31 -18.84 17.39
C ASN A 578 -15.73 -17.36 17.41
N SER A 579 -15.57 -16.61 16.31
CA SER A 579 -16.11 -15.24 16.16
C SER A 579 -17.64 -15.18 16.10
N LEU A 580 -18.20 -13.99 16.33
CA LEU A 580 -19.63 -13.69 16.12
C LEU A 580 -20.00 -13.64 14.63
N HIS A 581 -19.03 -13.42 13.73
CA HIS A 581 -19.23 -13.30 12.28
C HIS A 581 -19.51 -14.64 11.57
N ALA A 582 -18.95 -15.74 12.08
CA ALA A 582 -19.03 -17.06 11.43
C ALA A 582 -20.40 -17.75 11.48
N ALA A 583 -21.31 -17.33 12.37
CA ALA A 583 -22.54 -18.08 12.66
C ALA A 583 -23.77 -17.17 12.87
N ILE A 584 -24.02 -16.26 11.92
CA ILE A 584 -25.16 -15.33 11.93
C ILE A 584 -26.48 -16.05 11.64
N TYR A 585 -26.52 -16.85 10.59
CA TYR A 585 -27.60 -17.76 10.20
C TYR A 585 -27.28 -19.18 10.66
N ARG A 586 -28.28 -19.81 11.28
CA ARG A 586 -28.17 -21.14 11.85
C ARG A 586 -29.32 -22.02 11.36
N ASP A 587 -29.01 -23.31 11.23
CA ASP A 587 -30.01 -24.34 11.10
C ASP A 587 -30.88 -24.35 12.38
N PRO A 588 -32.21 -24.19 12.27
CA PRO A 588 -33.13 -24.22 13.42
C PRO A 588 -33.05 -25.50 14.26
N ASP A 589 -32.51 -26.58 13.69
CA ASP A 589 -32.46 -27.91 14.31
C ASP A 589 -31.05 -28.25 14.81
N SER A 590 -30.08 -27.33 14.62
CA SER A 590 -28.75 -27.49 15.19
C SER A 590 -28.78 -27.41 16.72
N ALA A 591 -27.95 -28.22 17.39
CA ALA A 591 -27.83 -28.22 18.84
C ALA A 591 -27.53 -26.82 19.41
N GLU A 592 -26.77 -25.99 18.69
CA GLU A 592 -26.50 -24.61 19.10
C GLU A 592 -27.70 -23.66 19.00
N ALA A 593 -28.60 -23.87 18.03
CA ALA A 593 -29.86 -23.12 17.92
C ALA A 593 -30.86 -23.54 19.02
N GLU A 594 -30.87 -24.83 19.40
CA GLU A 594 -31.68 -25.35 20.50
C GLU A 594 -31.30 -24.78 21.87
N PHE A 595 -30.02 -24.45 22.10
CA PHE A 595 -29.53 -23.94 23.38
C PHE A 595 -30.07 -22.54 23.75
N LEU A 596 -30.69 -21.81 22.81
CA LEU A 596 -31.10 -20.40 22.98
C LEU A 596 -32.60 -20.21 23.28
N ILE A 597 -33.47 -21.11 22.81
CA ILE A 597 -34.90 -21.13 23.15
C ILE A 597 -35.19 -22.45 23.85
N PRO A 598 -35.62 -22.44 25.13
CA PRO A 598 -36.01 -23.68 25.78
C PRO A 598 -37.05 -24.41 24.93
N SER A 599 -36.90 -25.72 24.70
CA SER A 599 -37.83 -26.51 23.87
C SER A 599 -39.30 -26.35 24.31
N ALA A 600 -39.54 -26.17 25.62
CA ALA A 600 -40.84 -25.86 26.19
C ALA A 600 -41.45 -24.51 25.74
N SER A 601 -40.63 -23.56 25.30
CA SER A 601 -41.04 -22.23 24.79
C SER A 601 -41.34 -22.22 23.29
N TRP A 602 -41.15 -23.35 22.60
CA TRP A 602 -41.39 -23.53 21.16
C TRP A 602 -42.72 -24.26 20.85
N THR A 603 -43.63 -24.34 21.82
CA THR A 603 -44.97 -24.93 21.60
C THR A 603 -46.04 -24.03 22.20
N GLY A 604 -47.16 -23.88 21.49
CA GLY A 604 -48.30 -23.07 21.95
C GLY A 604 -48.42 -21.71 21.26
N ASN A 605 -49.31 -20.86 21.77
CA ASN A 605 -49.69 -19.62 21.09
C ASN A 605 -48.82 -18.44 21.55
N VAL A 606 -48.30 -17.67 20.59
CA VAL A 606 -47.63 -16.39 20.81
C VAL A 606 -48.46 -15.25 20.22
N THR A 607 -48.51 -14.12 20.90
CA THR A 607 -49.07 -12.88 20.34
C THR A 607 -48.09 -11.75 20.59
N VAL A 608 -47.74 -11.04 19.52
CA VAL A 608 -46.83 -9.90 19.58
C VAL A 608 -47.49 -8.68 18.93
N SER A 609 -47.10 -7.49 19.38
CA SER A 609 -47.60 -6.25 18.80
C SER A 609 -46.58 -5.12 18.86
N SER A 610 -46.64 -4.21 17.89
CA SER A 610 -45.91 -2.95 17.91
C SER A 610 -46.82 -1.79 17.50
N THR A 611 -46.45 -0.57 17.91
CA THR A 611 -47.13 0.65 17.48
C THR A 611 -46.23 1.41 16.52
N VAL A 612 -46.71 1.66 15.30
CA VAL A 612 -45.99 2.42 14.27
C VAL A 612 -46.87 3.61 13.87
N ALA A 613 -46.33 4.83 14.00
CA ALA A 613 -47.07 6.07 13.73
C ALA A 613 -48.46 6.14 14.42
N GLY A 614 -48.55 5.67 15.67
CA GLY A 614 -49.80 5.67 16.45
C GLY A 614 -50.79 4.54 16.11
N VAL A 615 -50.47 3.68 15.14
CA VAL A 615 -51.29 2.52 14.76
C VAL A 615 -50.72 1.25 15.39
N VAL A 616 -51.58 0.46 16.04
CA VAL A 616 -51.20 -0.82 16.67
C VAL A 616 -51.34 -1.95 15.66
N TYR A 617 -50.23 -2.65 15.41
CA TYR A 617 -50.18 -3.86 14.59
C TYR A 617 -50.01 -5.06 15.51
N ARG A 618 -50.94 -6.02 15.45
CA ARG A 618 -50.93 -7.23 16.28
C ARG A 618 -50.94 -8.45 15.39
N VAL A 619 -50.09 -9.43 15.72
CA VAL A 619 -50.03 -10.71 15.03
C VAL A 619 -49.96 -11.84 16.05
N THR A 620 -50.68 -12.92 15.79
CA THR A 620 -50.75 -14.11 16.64
C THR A 620 -50.32 -15.32 15.82
N ALA A 621 -49.56 -16.23 16.42
CA ALA A 621 -49.18 -17.49 15.79
C ALA A 621 -49.23 -18.64 16.79
N THR A 622 -49.49 -19.84 16.27
CA THR A 622 -49.27 -21.10 16.98
C THR A 622 -47.89 -21.65 16.58
N LEU A 623 -47.04 -21.94 17.56
CA LEU A 623 -45.74 -22.56 17.35
C LEU A 623 -45.86 -24.07 17.45
N GLU A 624 -45.32 -24.76 16.47
CA GLU A 624 -45.37 -26.22 16.36
C GLU A 624 -43.98 -26.80 16.08
N ILE A 625 -43.75 -28.00 16.59
CA ILE A 625 -42.68 -28.90 16.14
C ILE A 625 -43.37 -30.03 15.39
N ARG A 626 -43.04 -30.18 14.11
CA ARG A 626 -43.58 -31.22 13.22
C ARG A 626 -42.43 -32.20 12.93
N ASN A 627 -42.71 -33.50 12.89
CA ASN A 627 -41.68 -34.55 12.82
C ASN A 627 -40.70 -34.46 14.02
N THR A 628 -39.52 -35.09 13.95
CA THR A 628 -38.60 -35.06 15.11
C THR A 628 -38.05 -33.67 15.39
N ASP A 629 -37.93 -32.77 14.40
CA ASP A 629 -37.21 -31.51 14.59
C ASP A 629 -37.78 -30.27 13.83
N ASP A 630 -38.66 -30.39 12.82
CA ASP A 630 -39.09 -29.22 12.01
C ASP A 630 -39.89 -28.18 12.81
N ARG A 631 -39.43 -26.93 12.82
CA ARG A 631 -40.08 -25.81 13.52
C ARG A 631 -41.00 -24.98 12.61
N TRP A 632 -42.22 -24.70 13.06
CA TRP A 632 -43.26 -24.00 12.27
C TRP A 632 -43.96 -22.87 13.04
N PHE A 633 -44.33 -21.82 12.31
CA PHE A 633 -45.30 -20.80 12.73
C PHE A 633 -46.59 -20.94 11.91
N VAL A 634 -47.70 -21.25 12.59
CA VAL A 634 -49.04 -21.10 12.02
C VAL A 634 -49.54 -19.71 12.39
N VAL A 635 -49.44 -18.76 11.46
CA VAL A 635 -49.76 -17.35 11.69
C VAL A 635 -51.23 -17.10 11.36
N HIS A 636 -51.95 -16.51 12.31
CA HIS A 636 -53.37 -16.26 12.23
C HIS A 636 -53.64 -14.85 11.71
N PHE A 637 -54.03 -14.74 10.43
CA PHE A 637 -54.51 -13.49 9.84
C PHE A 637 -56.04 -13.46 9.81
N ALA A 638 -56.61 -12.26 9.75
CA ALA A 638 -58.06 -12.07 9.66
C ALA A 638 -58.65 -12.61 8.34
N ASP A 639 -57.83 -12.70 7.28
CA ASP A 639 -58.18 -13.27 5.98
C ASP A 639 -57.85 -14.77 5.85
N GLY A 640 -57.31 -15.40 6.90
CA GLY A 640 -57.04 -16.84 6.97
C GLY A 640 -55.68 -17.20 7.56
N ASP A 641 -55.57 -18.42 8.07
CA ASP A 641 -54.32 -18.96 8.63
C ASP A 641 -53.31 -19.28 7.53
N ARG A 642 -52.03 -19.06 7.82
CA ARG A 642 -50.92 -19.40 6.92
C ARG A 642 -49.78 -20.05 7.70
N GLU A 643 -49.17 -21.06 7.12
CA GLU A 643 -48.11 -21.85 7.75
C GLU A 643 -46.76 -21.49 7.16
N TYR A 644 -45.77 -21.25 8.02
CA TYR A 644 -44.40 -20.93 7.62
C TYR A 644 -43.44 -21.86 8.35
N LYS A 645 -42.64 -22.60 7.58
CA LYS A 645 -41.50 -23.33 8.11
C LYS A 645 -40.43 -22.31 8.50
N VAL A 646 -39.78 -22.52 9.63
CA VAL A 646 -38.55 -21.80 9.94
C VAL A 646 -37.43 -22.47 9.16
N ASP A 647 -36.89 -21.78 8.18
CA ASP A 647 -35.82 -22.28 7.31
C ASP A 647 -34.44 -21.84 7.80
N ARG A 648 -34.35 -20.64 8.42
CA ARG A 648 -33.12 -20.12 9.05
C ARG A 648 -33.45 -19.36 10.33
N VAL A 649 -32.54 -19.43 11.30
CA VAL A 649 -32.56 -18.56 12.49
C VAL A 649 -31.41 -17.56 12.40
N HIS A 650 -31.73 -16.27 12.51
CA HIS A 650 -30.78 -15.18 12.54
C HIS A 650 -30.53 -14.72 13.99
N GLY A 651 -29.28 -14.84 14.44
CA GLY A 651 -28.79 -14.31 15.73
C GLY A 651 -28.46 -15.37 16.81
N GLY A 652 -27.54 -15.00 17.71
CA GLY A 652 -27.22 -15.70 18.97
C GLY A 652 -26.03 -16.66 18.91
N LYS A 653 -24.87 -16.30 19.51
CA LYS A 653 -23.78 -17.24 19.83
C LYS A 653 -23.57 -17.35 21.33
N ALA A 654 -23.36 -18.57 21.80
CA ALA A 654 -22.96 -18.90 23.16
C ALA A 654 -21.42 -18.89 23.27
N ILE A 655 -20.83 -17.90 23.95
CA ILE A 655 -19.37 -17.86 24.18
C ILE A 655 -19.03 -18.56 25.52
N PRO A 656 -18.13 -19.56 25.57
CA PRO A 656 -17.73 -20.20 26.82
C PRO A 656 -16.75 -19.33 27.64
N GLY A 657 -17.18 -18.86 28.82
CA GLY A 657 -16.30 -18.58 29.97
C GLY A 657 -15.80 -17.15 30.23
N ASN A 658 -16.41 -16.43 31.19
CA ASN A 658 -15.80 -16.05 32.48
C ASN A 658 -16.90 -15.53 33.44
N ALA A 659 -16.77 -15.77 34.74
CA ALA A 659 -17.80 -15.40 35.73
C ALA A 659 -18.07 -13.88 35.75
N ASP A 660 -19.34 -13.50 35.87
CA ASP A 660 -19.77 -12.10 36.04
C ASP A 660 -19.20 -11.55 37.36
N PRO A 661 -18.28 -10.56 37.34
CA PRO A 661 -17.74 -9.98 38.57
C PRO A 661 -18.80 -9.21 39.39
N ARG A 662 -19.98 -8.92 38.81
CA ARG A 662 -21.12 -8.34 39.54
C ARG A 662 -21.99 -9.39 40.24
N ASN A 663 -21.75 -10.69 40.02
CA ASN A 663 -22.47 -11.76 40.70
C ASN A 663 -21.63 -13.06 40.86
N PRO A 664 -20.85 -13.18 41.95
CA PRO A 664 -19.94 -14.32 42.17
C PRO A 664 -20.63 -15.67 42.42
N ASN A 665 -21.97 -15.73 42.48
CA ASN A 665 -22.72 -16.98 42.67
C ASN A 665 -23.27 -17.58 41.35
N ARG A 666 -22.95 -17.00 40.18
CA ARG A 666 -23.30 -17.59 38.89
C ARG A 666 -22.10 -18.39 38.36
N PRO A 667 -22.13 -19.74 38.34
CA PRO A 667 -21.02 -20.53 37.79
C PRO A 667 -20.86 -20.21 36.31
N GLY A 668 -19.60 -20.04 35.86
CA GLY A 668 -19.14 -19.62 34.53
C GLY A 668 -20.20 -19.68 33.44
N GLY A 669 -20.98 -18.61 33.33
CA GLY A 669 -22.15 -18.57 32.47
C GLY A 669 -21.76 -18.04 31.11
N THR A 670 -22.07 -18.82 30.08
CA THR A 670 -22.14 -18.42 28.68
C THR A 670 -22.63 -16.99 28.55
N GLN A 671 -21.82 -16.10 27.98
CA GLN A 671 -22.27 -14.75 27.67
C GLN A 671 -23.16 -14.83 26.44
N TRP A 672 -24.46 -14.70 26.65
CA TRP A 672 -25.47 -14.74 25.59
C TRP A 672 -25.50 -13.42 24.85
N ILE A 673 -24.98 -13.38 23.63
CA ILE A 673 -25.12 -12.22 22.74
C ILE A 673 -26.09 -12.61 21.62
N GLY A 674 -27.33 -12.13 21.69
CA GLY A 674 -28.19 -12.09 20.50
C GLY A 674 -29.68 -12.32 20.75
N LYS A 675 -30.48 -11.49 20.09
CA LYS A 675 -31.91 -11.72 19.84
C LYS A 675 -32.02 -12.71 18.69
N GLN A 676 -33.07 -13.52 18.66
CA GLN A 676 -33.29 -14.46 17.57
C GLN A 676 -34.46 -14.02 16.71
N ARG A 677 -34.23 -13.99 15.40
CA ARG A 677 -35.23 -13.73 14.37
C ARG A 677 -35.34 -14.95 13.47
N PHE A 678 -36.52 -15.21 12.95
CA PHE A 678 -36.82 -16.44 12.22
C PHE A 678 -37.11 -16.11 10.77
N GLN A 679 -36.52 -16.86 9.85
CA GLN A 679 -36.70 -16.67 8.43
C GLN A 679 -37.45 -17.84 7.82
N THR A 680 -38.27 -17.53 6.81
CA THR A 680 -39.00 -18.51 6.01
C THR A 680 -38.79 -18.21 4.53
N VAL A 681 -38.83 -19.24 3.69
CA VAL A 681 -38.77 -19.12 2.23
C VAL A 681 -40.19 -18.95 1.67
N ILE A 682 -40.39 -17.93 0.83
CA ILE A 682 -41.64 -17.74 0.08
C ILE A 682 -41.29 -17.53 -1.40
N GLY A 683 -41.64 -18.51 -2.23
CA GLY A 683 -41.14 -18.55 -3.60
C GLY A 683 -39.66 -18.87 -3.58
N ASP A 684 -38.84 -17.97 -4.10
CA ASP A 684 -37.37 -18.15 -4.18
C ASP A 684 -36.60 -17.30 -3.16
N SER A 685 -37.28 -16.42 -2.40
CA SER A 685 -36.64 -15.45 -1.49
C SER A 685 -36.88 -15.77 0.00
N PHE A 686 -35.98 -15.31 0.85
CA PHE A 686 -36.13 -15.38 2.31
C PHE A 686 -36.81 -14.14 2.90
N TYR A 687 -37.65 -14.35 3.91
CA TYR A 687 -38.35 -13.29 4.63
C TYR A 687 -38.24 -13.49 6.14
N ILE A 688 -37.93 -12.42 6.88
CA ILE A 688 -37.93 -12.44 8.35
C ILE A 688 -39.38 -12.37 8.85
N LEU A 689 -39.79 -13.40 9.60
CA LEU A 689 -41.09 -13.51 10.26
C LEU A 689 -41.29 -12.37 11.29
N PRO A 690 -42.55 -12.00 11.61
CA PRO A 690 -42.83 -10.83 12.45
C PRO A 690 -42.60 -11.07 13.95
N PHE A 691 -41.85 -12.12 14.30
CA PHE A 691 -41.59 -12.57 15.66
C PHE A 691 -40.08 -12.57 15.92
N GLN A 692 -39.69 -12.10 17.10
CA GLN A 692 -38.33 -12.15 17.61
C GLN A 692 -38.35 -12.70 19.03
N TYR A 693 -37.33 -13.47 19.41
CA TYR A 693 -37.17 -13.97 20.77
C TYR A 693 -35.95 -13.33 21.43
N ASN A 694 -36.14 -12.81 22.65
CA ASN A 694 -35.10 -12.17 23.45
C ASN A 694 -34.78 -13.04 24.68
N PRO A 695 -33.57 -13.63 24.78
CA PRO A 695 -33.22 -14.51 25.90
C PRO A 695 -32.96 -13.75 27.22
N THR A 696 -32.48 -12.52 27.11
CA THR A 696 -32.21 -11.61 28.23
C THR A 696 -33.24 -10.47 28.26
N ALA A 697 -33.40 -9.87 29.44
CA ALA A 697 -34.22 -8.68 29.58
C ALA A 697 -33.43 -7.44 29.18
N ASP A 698 -34.11 -6.44 28.60
CA ASP A 698 -33.55 -5.13 28.27
C ASP A 698 -33.30 -4.28 29.52
N LEU A 699 -32.65 -3.11 29.34
CA LEU A 699 -32.35 -2.16 30.43
C LEU A 699 -33.59 -1.75 31.26
N ASP A 700 -34.77 -1.78 30.63
CA ASP A 700 -36.06 -1.50 31.26
C ASP A 700 -36.81 -2.76 31.75
N ASN A 701 -36.24 -3.94 31.54
CA ASN A 701 -36.79 -5.26 31.92
C ASN A 701 -38.17 -5.58 31.28
N LYS A 702 -38.52 -4.93 30.16
CA LYS A 702 -39.82 -4.96 29.47
C LYS A 702 -39.89 -5.93 28.28
N ARG A 703 -38.75 -6.39 27.73
CA ARG A 703 -38.73 -7.13 26.44
C ARG A 703 -38.08 -8.53 26.49
N LYS A 704 -38.11 -9.22 27.64
CA LYS A 704 -37.68 -10.63 27.72
C LYS A 704 -38.74 -11.56 27.10
N GLY A 705 -38.32 -12.53 26.30
CA GLY A 705 -39.21 -13.49 25.63
C GLY A 705 -39.63 -13.05 24.23
N TRP A 706 -40.82 -13.46 23.79
CA TRP A 706 -41.36 -13.18 22.46
C TRP A 706 -41.76 -11.70 22.29
N VAL A 707 -41.24 -11.05 21.26
CA VAL A 707 -41.52 -9.66 20.91
C VAL A 707 -41.77 -9.49 19.40
N ALA A 708 -42.38 -8.36 19.02
CA ALA A 708 -42.72 -8.08 17.63
C ALA A 708 -41.49 -7.61 16.84
N TYR A 709 -41.35 -8.10 15.60
CA TYR A 709 -40.38 -7.61 14.63
C TYR A 709 -41.10 -7.08 13.40
N ASN A 710 -41.22 -5.76 13.27
CA ASN A 710 -41.88 -5.09 12.14
C ASN A 710 -43.20 -5.75 11.67
N PRO A 711 -44.17 -6.01 12.57
CA PRO A 711 -45.41 -6.72 12.22
C PRO A 711 -46.24 -5.99 11.17
N ASN A 712 -46.10 -4.67 11.06
CA ASN A 712 -46.70 -3.85 10.01
C ASN A 712 -46.26 -4.23 8.58
N ASN A 713 -45.18 -5.00 8.44
CA ASN A 713 -44.78 -5.57 7.15
C ASN A 713 -45.58 -6.83 6.79
N TRP A 714 -46.22 -7.49 7.75
CA TRP A 714 -46.90 -8.77 7.57
C TRP A 714 -48.42 -8.64 7.69
N VAL A 715 -48.89 -7.66 8.48
CA VAL A 715 -50.31 -7.50 8.79
C VAL A 715 -50.75 -6.04 8.63
N THR A 716 -51.94 -5.84 8.08
CA THR A 716 -52.64 -4.56 8.09
C THR A 716 -53.14 -4.21 9.50
N ALA A 717 -53.53 -2.96 9.74
CA ALA A 717 -54.17 -2.56 11.00
C ALA A 717 -55.47 -3.35 11.29
N GLN A 718 -56.11 -3.89 10.26
CA GLN A 718 -57.32 -4.72 10.36
C GLN A 718 -57.03 -6.21 10.59
N GLY A 719 -55.76 -6.63 10.61
CA GLY A 719 -55.39 -8.03 10.85
C GLY A 719 -55.22 -8.87 9.57
N ASN A 720 -55.46 -8.34 8.38
CA ASN A 720 -55.28 -9.07 7.11
C ASN A 720 -53.80 -9.16 6.72
N TYR A 721 -53.41 -10.21 6.01
CA TYR A 721 -52.08 -10.37 5.43
C TYR A 721 -51.69 -9.22 4.49
N ALA A 722 -50.44 -8.76 4.60
CA ALA A 722 -49.96 -7.54 3.92
C ALA A 722 -48.51 -7.61 3.41
N LEU A 723 -47.88 -8.79 3.36
CA LEU A 723 -46.47 -8.87 2.99
C LEU A 723 -46.21 -8.40 1.56
N ASN A 724 -45.33 -7.42 1.41
CA ASN A 724 -44.80 -7.00 0.13
C ASN A 724 -43.56 -7.85 -0.20
N LEU A 725 -43.73 -8.78 -1.14
CA LEU A 725 -42.71 -9.76 -1.53
C LEU A 725 -41.46 -9.09 -2.13
N THR A 726 -41.61 -7.96 -2.82
CA THR A 726 -40.48 -7.31 -3.46
C THR A 726 -39.66 -6.46 -2.48
N ASN A 727 -40.33 -5.70 -1.60
CA ASN A 727 -39.61 -4.76 -0.71
C ASN A 727 -39.02 -5.40 0.55
N ARG A 728 -39.48 -6.59 0.96
CA ARG A 728 -39.12 -7.21 2.25
C ARG A 728 -38.29 -8.49 2.14
N ALA A 729 -37.87 -8.84 0.93
CA ALA A 729 -36.94 -9.92 0.67
C ALA A 729 -35.59 -9.64 1.37
N GLU A 730 -35.01 -10.66 1.98
CA GLU A 730 -33.70 -10.62 2.63
C GLU A 730 -32.59 -10.27 1.65
N GLU A 731 -32.70 -10.80 0.44
CA GLU A 731 -31.81 -10.59 -0.71
C GLU A 731 -31.67 -9.12 -1.08
N ARG A 732 -32.74 -8.32 -0.89
CA ARG A 732 -32.73 -6.87 -1.10
C ARG A 732 -32.17 -6.09 0.09
N ASN A 733 -32.50 -6.51 1.31
CA ASN A 733 -32.35 -5.67 2.50
C ASN A 733 -31.21 -6.08 3.45
N CYS A 734 -30.64 -7.28 3.27
CA CYS A 734 -29.80 -7.92 4.28
C CYS A 734 -28.63 -8.70 3.67
N ALA A 735 -28.85 -9.38 2.53
CA ALA A 735 -27.91 -10.37 2.02
C ALA A 735 -26.50 -9.81 1.82
N GLY A 736 -26.35 -8.61 1.26
CA GLY A 736 -25.02 -8.02 1.01
C GLY A 736 -24.16 -7.82 2.27
N CYS A 737 -24.78 -7.71 3.45
CA CYS A 737 -24.07 -7.60 4.73
C CYS A 737 -24.10 -8.88 5.58
N HIS A 738 -24.78 -9.94 5.16
CA HIS A 738 -24.97 -11.16 5.96
C HIS A 738 -24.65 -12.44 5.19
N GLN A 739 -24.22 -12.32 3.94
CA GLN A 739 -23.84 -13.43 3.08
C GLN A 739 -22.61 -13.05 2.27
N GLN A 740 -21.86 -14.06 1.84
CA GLN A 740 -20.63 -13.88 1.09
C GLN A 740 -20.86 -14.01 -0.42
N GLY A 741 -20.22 -13.14 -1.20
CA GLY A 741 -20.21 -13.22 -2.66
C GLY A 741 -21.58 -12.99 -3.30
N VAL A 742 -22.42 -12.19 -2.65
CA VAL A 742 -23.81 -11.91 -3.05
C VAL A 742 -23.87 -11.25 -4.42
N ARG A 743 -24.71 -11.83 -5.27
CA ARG A 743 -25.10 -11.25 -6.56
C ARG A 743 -26.62 -11.17 -6.63
N PRO A 744 -27.19 -9.98 -6.43
CA PRO A 744 -28.63 -9.82 -6.43
C PRO A 744 -29.17 -9.85 -7.85
N GLU A 745 -30.31 -10.50 -8.05
CA GLU A 745 -31.05 -10.56 -9.31
C GLU A 745 -32.56 -10.39 -9.06
N LEU A 746 -33.29 -9.93 -10.07
CA LEU A 746 -34.75 -9.94 -10.08
C LEU A 746 -35.25 -11.08 -10.98
N VAL A 747 -35.95 -12.04 -10.38
CA VAL A 747 -36.47 -13.22 -11.07
C VAL A 747 -37.99 -13.20 -11.05
N TYR A 748 -38.62 -13.55 -12.18
CA TYR A 748 -40.08 -13.72 -12.23
C TYR A 748 -40.47 -15.10 -11.73
N ASN A 749 -41.09 -15.17 -10.55
CA ASN A 749 -41.58 -16.42 -9.99
C ASN A 749 -42.94 -16.79 -10.61
N ASN A 750 -42.98 -17.85 -11.40
CA ASN A 750 -44.19 -18.31 -12.08
C ASN A 750 -45.28 -18.84 -11.13
N ILE A 751 -44.89 -19.35 -9.96
CA ILE A 751 -45.83 -19.90 -8.96
C ILE A 751 -46.58 -18.76 -8.26
N LEU A 752 -45.86 -17.69 -7.93
CA LEU A 752 -46.44 -16.50 -7.29
C LEU A 752 -46.96 -15.48 -8.31
N SER A 753 -46.64 -15.65 -9.59
CA SER A 753 -46.92 -14.70 -10.68
C SER A 753 -46.46 -13.27 -10.33
N ALA A 754 -45.26 -13.18 -9.76
CA ALA A 754 -44.69 -11.93 -9.26
C ALA A 754 -43.18 -11.91 -9.42
N THR A 755 -42.61 -10.72 -9.61
CA THR A 755 -41.16 -10.52 -9.56
C THR A 755 -40.68 -10.57 -8.11
N GLN A 756 -39.64 -11.35 -7.87
CA GLN A 756 -38.99 -11.53 -6.59
C GLN A 756 -37.48 -11.26 -6.69
N PHE A 757 -36.87 -10.94 -5.56
CA PHE A 757 -35.41 -10.90 -5.47
C PHE A 757 -34.87 -12.32 -5.30
N ASP A 758 -33.78 -12.60 -5.98
CA ASP A 758 -32.92 -13.74 -5.73
C ASP A 758 -31.50 -13.23 -5.46
N ALA A 759 -30.69 -14.00 -4.75
CA ALA A 759 -29.29 -13.71 -4.54
C ALA A 759 -28.48 -14.99 -4.66
N HIS A 760 -27.62 -15.04 -5.67
CA HIS A 760 -26.57 -16.05 -5.70
C HIS A 760 -25.53 -15.69 -4.64
N ALA A 761 -25.53 -16.41 -3.52
CA ALA A 761 -24.52 -16.33 -2.48
C ALA A 761 -23.67 -17.60 -2.45
N VAL A 762 -22.39 -17.42 -2.13
CA VAL A 762 -21.41 -18.52 -2.05
C VAL A 762 -21.58 -19.28 -0.75
N GLU A 763 -21.83 -18.55 0.34
CA GLU A 763 -22.18 -19.11 1.64
C GLU A 763 -22.99 -18.11 2.48
N PRO A 764 -23.85 -18.61 3.38
CA PRO A 764 -24.49 -17.79 4.39
C PRO A 764 -23.47 -17.39 5.47
N ASN A 765 -23.63 -16.20 6.06
CA ASN A 765 -22.78 -15.57 7.10
C ASN A 765 -21.68 -14.65 6.55
N ILE A 766 -20.97 -13.99 7.47
CA ILE A 766 -19.83 -13.12 7.15
C ILE A 766 -18.58 -13.99 7.05
N GLY A 767 -18.35 -14.48 5.83
CA GLY A 767 -17.20 -15.33 5.50
C GLY A 767 -15.90 -14.54 5.34
N CYS A 768 -14.78 -15.25 5.19
CA CYS A 768 -13.46 -14.66 5.03
C CYS A 768 -13.44 -13.61 3.90
N GLU A 769 -14.06 -13.93 2.77
CA GLU A 769 -14.00 -13.14 1.54
C GLU A 769 -14.93 -11.90 1.57
N ASN A 770 -15.74 -11.71 2.62
CA ASN A 770 -16.42 -10.43 2.88
C ASN A 770 -15.42 -9.33 3.28
N CYS A 771 -14.36 -9.69 4.02
CA CYS A 771 -13.31 -8.76 4.46
C CYS A 771 -12.05 -8.85 3.59
N HIS A 772 -11.81 -10.00 2.98
CA HIS A 772 -10.60 -10.30 2.20
C HIS A 772 -10.83 -10.32 0.67
N GLY A 773 -12.06 -10.04 0.23
CA GLY A 773 -12.44 -10.10 -1.18
C GLY A 773 -12.34 -11.51 -1.79
N PRO A 774 -12.63 -11.67 -3.09
CA PRO A 774 -12.66 -12.98 -3.76
C PRO A 774 -11.29 -13.68 -3.73
N GLY A 775 -11.21 -14.84 -3.10
CA GLY A 775 -10.00 -15.63 -2.91
C GLY A 775 -9.80 -16.71 -3.98
N GLY A 776 -10.57 -16.75 -5.07
CA GLY A 776 -10.53 -17.82 -6.07
C GLY A 776 -9.14 -18.08 -6.70
N ASN A 777 -8.30 -17.05 -6.76
CA ASN A 777 -6.92 -17.17 -7.25
C ASN A 777 -5.92 -17.47 -6.12
N HIS A 778 -6.34 -17.34 -4.87
CA HIS A 778 -5.48 -17.44 -3.71
C HIS A 778 -4.77 -18.78 -3.57
N PRO A 779 -5.43 -19.95 -3.64
CA PRO A 779 -4.75 -21.23 -3.46
C PRO A 779 -3.61 -21.48 -4.45
N ALA A 780 -3.73 -20.95 -5.68
CA ALA A 780 -2.71 -21.08 -6.71
C ALA A 780 -1.52 -20.14 -6.48
N LEU A 781 -1.75 -18.99 -5.86
CA LEU A 781 -0.75 -17.95 -5.63
C LEU A 781 -0.17 -17.97 -4.21
N ALA A 782 -0.85 -18.58 -3.25
CA ALA A 782 -0.54 -18.54 -1.81
C ALA A 782 0.88 -19.05 -1.49
N PHE A 783 1.35 -20.03 -2.26
CA PHE A 783 2.66 -20.67 -2.07
C PHE A 783 3.71 -20.20 -3.10
N THR A 784 3.32 -19.34 -4.06
CA THR A 784 4.17 -18.94 -5.19
C THR A 784 4.37 -17.42 -5.28
N GLN A 785 3.61 -16.63 -4.53
CA GLN A 785 3.65 -15.16 -4.52
C GLN A 785 3.85 -14.60 -3.09
N PRO A 786 4.50 -13.43 -2.95
CA PRO A 786 4.68 -12.77 -1.65
C PRO A 786 3.34 -12.29 -1.05
N PRO A 787 3.24 -12.07 0.28
CA PRO A 787 1.97 -11.81 1.00
C PRO A 787 1.00 -10.81 0.37
N GLY A 788 1.45 -9.74 -0.30
CA GLY A 788 0.58 -8.77 -1.01
C GLY A 788 0.13 -9.15 -2.42
N LYS A 789 0.67 -10.23 -3.01
CA LYS A 789 0.35 -10.71 -4.38
C LYS A 789 -0.27 -12.10 -4.40
N ARG A 790 -0.72 -12.61 -3.26
CA ARG A 790 -1.32 -13.94 -3.12
C ARG A 790 -2.75 -14.02 -3.65
N GLY A 791 -3.24 -13.08 -4.43
CA GLY A 791 -4.58 -13.13 -5.02
C GLY A 791 -5.72 -13.10 -4.01
N ILE A 792 -5.50 -12.46 -2.86
CA ILE A 792 -6.51 -12.17 -1.83
C ILE A 792 -6.16 -10.83 -1.17
N ILE A 793 -7.16 -10.04 -0.79
CA ILE A 793 -6.96 -8.78 -0.08
C ILE A 793 -6.70 -9.07 1.38
N VAL A 794 -5.76 -8.35 1.99
CA VAL A 794 -5.57 -8.33 3.44
C VAL A 794 -5.79 -6.89 3.89
N PRO A 795 -6.88 -6.59 4.61
CA PRO A 795 -7.23 -5.21 4.94
C PRO A 795 -6.11 -4.41 5.60
N SER A 796 -5.31 -5.00 6.48
CA SER A 796 -4.18 -4.31 7.12
C SER A 796 -3.05 -3.92 6.16
N MET A 797 -3.00 -4.52 4.96
CA MET A 797 -2.06 -4.17 3.89
C MET A 797 -2.66 -3.18 2.87
N LEU A 798 -3.91 -2.71 3.07
CA LEU A 798 -4.45 -1.63 2.27
C LEU A 798 -3.89 -0.32 2.78
N ASP A 799 -3.42 0.49 1.87
CA ASP A 799 -2.54 1.55 2.31
C ASP A 799 -3.24 2.84 2.67
N ASN A 800 -4.38 3.08 2.02
CA ASN A 800 -5.28 4.15 2.39
C ASN A 800 -6.05 3.72 3.66
N PRO A 801 -5.87 4.43 4.79
CA PRO A 801 -6.54 4.10 6.06
C PRO A 801 -8.07 4.22 5.98
N ALA A 802 -8.61 4.97 5.00
CA ALA A 802 -10.05 4.98 4.76
C ALA A 802 -10.50 3.62 4.21
N ARG A 803 -9.82 3.08 3.17
CA ARG A 803 -10.13 1.77 2.58
C ARG A 803 -10.10 0.65 3.62
N ARG A 804 -9.14 0.73 4.55
CA ARG A 804 -9.02 -0.12 5.73
C ARG A 804 -10.29 -0.09 6.59
N LEU A 805 -10.73 1.10 6.97
CA LEU A 805 -11.92 1.32 7.79
C LEU A 805 -13.22 0.91 7.07
N GLU A 806 -13.30 1.14 5.76
CA GLU A 806 -14.47 0.83 4.92
C GLU A 806 -14.69 -0.67 4.70
N ALA A 807 -13.66 -1.50 4.89
CA ALA A 807 -13.83 -2.95 4.98
C ALA A 807 -14.78 -3.37 6.11
N CYS A 808 -14.86 -2.60 7.20
CA CYS A 808 -15.88 -2.76 8.24
C CYS A 808 -17.14 -1.92 7.94
N GLY A 809 -16.95 -0.72 7.39
CA GLY A 809 -18.02 0.25 7.08
C GLY A 809 -19.08 -0.26 6.10
N GLN A 810 -18.74 -1.19 5.21
CA GLN A 810 -19.70 -1.82 4.29
C GLN A 810 -20.90 -2.50 4.99
N CYS A 811 -20.73 -2.93 6.25
CA CYS A 811 -21.78 -3.59 7.04
C CYS A 811 -22.11 -2.82 8.32
N HIS A 812 -21.11 -2.21 8.97
CA HIS A 812 -21.28 -1.41 10.19
C HIS A 812 -21.63 0.06 9.90
N GLY A 813 -22.18 0.31 8.71
CA GLY A 813 -22.78 1.56 8.28
C GLY A 813 -24.26 1.37 7.93
N ARG A 814 -25.02 2.47 7.93
CA ARG A 814 -26.43 2.48 7.59
C ARG A 814 -26.64 3.30 6.34
N GLY A 815 -27.19 2.70 5.29
CA GLY A 815 -27.16 3.30 3.98
C GLY A 815 -28.09 2.72 2.96
N LYS A 816 -27.99 3.27 1.75
CA LYS A 816 -28.60 2.75 0.55
C LYS A 816 -27.55 2.61 -0.54
N SER A 817 -27.75 1.63 -1.41
CA SER A 817 -26.94 1.45 -2.59
C SER A 817 -26.93 2.71 -3.47
N VAL A 818 -25.79 3.01 -4.08
CA VAL A 818 -25.67 4.08 -5.08
C VAL A 818 -26.38 3.67 -6.37
N GLY A 819 -26.24 2.41 -6.78
CA GLY A 819 -26.94 1.88 -7.94
C GLY A 819 -28.24 1.18 -7.59
N GLU A 820 -29.11 1.05 -8.59
CA GLU A 820 -30.40 0.36 -8.48
C GLU A 820 -30.32 -1.01 -9.18
N LEU A 821 -31.03 -2.00 -8.64
CA LEU A 821 -31.32 -3.23 -9.34
C LEU A 821 -32.77 -3.18 -9.85
N GLY A 822 -32.92 -2.98 -11.17
CA GLY A 822 -34.22 -2.65 -11.75
C GLY A 822 -34.64 -1.23 -11.37
N GLU A 823 -35.64 -1.09 -10.49
CA GLU A 823 -36.13 0.19 -9.94
C GLU A 823 -35.91 0.29 -8.42
N TYR A 824 -35.13 -0.62 -7.85
CA TYR A 824 -35.00 -0.79 -6.41
C TYR A 824 -33.58 -0.50 -5.94
N GLU A 825 -33.48 0.45 -5.00
CA GLU A 825 -32.30 0.58 -4.13
C GLU A 825 -32.20 -0.64 -3.20
N LEU A 826 -30.97 -1.05 -2.90
CA LEU A 826 -30.62 -2.08 -1.92
C LEU A 826 -30.19 -1.40 -0.60
N GLU A 827 -30.36 -2.09 0.53
CA GLU A 827 -29.95 -1.55 1.85
C GLU A 827 -28.51 -1.94 2.21
N TYR A 828 -27.68 -2.22 1.20
CA TYR A 828 -26.27 -2.59 1.33
C TYR A 828 -25.46 -2.09 0.11
N PRO A 829 -24.11 -2.07 0.19
CA PRO A 829 -23.27 -1.50 -0.86
C PRO A 829 -23.40 -2.18 -2.22
N TYR A 830 -23.89 -1.44 -3.22
CA TYR A 830 -24.06 -1.87 -4.61
C TYR A 830 -24.06 -0.65 -5.55
N ASN A 831 -23.33 -0.74 -6.66
CA ASN A 831 -23.17 0.38 -7.59
C ASN A 831 -24.00 0.25 -8.88
N GLY A 832 -24.84 -0.78 -9.01
CA GLY A 832 -25.61 -1.06 -10.23
C GLY A 832 -25.00 -2.16 -11.11
N GLU A 833 -23.75 -2.53 -10.85
CA GLU A 833 -23.06 -3.60 -11.57
C GLU A 833 -22.64 -4.73 -10.64
N ARG A 834 -22.07 -4.41 -9.48
CA ARG A 834 -21.59 -5.38 -8.50
C ARG A 834 -21.69 -4.86 -7.06
N THR A 835 -21.57 -5.79 -6.12
CA THR A 835 -21.41 -5.49 -4.69
C THR A 835 -19.99 -5.00 -4.40
N TYR A 836 -19.83 -4.29 -3.28
CA TYR A 836 -18.55 -3.75 -2.82
C TYR A 836 -17.51 -4.87 -2.57
N ILE A 837 -16.25 -4.61 -2.93
CA ILE A 837 -15.11 -5.46 -2.60
C ILE A 837 -14.13 -4.63 -1.73
N PRO A 838 -13.63 -5.17 -0.61
CA PRO A 838 -12.63 -4.48 0.22
C PRO A 838 -11.45 -3.94 -0.60
N GLY A 839 -11.15 -2.65 -0.45
CA GLY A 839 -10.17 -1.94 -1.27
C GLY A 839 -10.81 -0.95 -2.26
N ASP A 840 -12.06 -1.17 -2.68
CA ASP A 840 -12.83 -0.19 -3.46
C ASP A 840 -13.18 1.06 -2.63
N VAL A 841 -13.66 2.11 -3.30
CA VAL A 841 -14.25 3.30 -2.68
C VAL A 841 -15.69 3.04 -2.23
N LEU A 842 -15.97 2.97 -0.91
CA LEU A 842 -17.31 2.59 -0.41
C LEU A 842 -18.40 3.57 -0.82
N ALA A 843 -18.06 4.86 -0.93
CA ALA A 843 -18.98 5.92 -1.35
C ALA A 843 -19.53 5.71 -2.78
N ASP A 844 -18.83 4.94 -3.63
CA ASP A 844 -19.29 4.60 -4.99
C ASP A 844 -20.37 3.50 -4.98
N PHE A 845 -20.55 2.83 -3.83
CA PHE A 845 -21.48 1.73 -3.65
C PHE A 845 -22.57 2.03 -2.63
N TYR A 846 -22.33 2.94 -1.68
CA TYR A 846 -23.17 3.09 -0.50
C TYR A 846 -23.21 4.53 0.00
N THR A 847 -24.41 5.06 0.19
CA THR A 847 -24.67 6.40 0.73
C THR A 847 -25.38 6.31 2.07
N ASP A 848 -25.20 7.31 2.93
CA ASP A 848 -25.85 7.34 4.24
C ASP A 848 -27.38 7.37 4.11
N GLY A 849 -28.03 6.45 4.83
CA GLY A 849 -29.48 6.25 4.83
C GLY A 849 -30.17 7.02 5.95
N GLY A 850 -29.40 7.80 6.72
CA GLY A 850 -29.81 8.50 7.91
C GLY A 850 -30.27 7.56 9.02
N GLY A 851 -31.02 8.11 9.96
CA GLY A 851 -31.41 7.42 11.17
C GLY A 851 -30.74 8.00 12.41
N ASP A 852 -30.37 9.27 12.36
CA ASP A 852 -29.73 9.97 13.46
C ASP A 852 -30.74 10.67 14.37
N TRP A 853 -30.25 11.10 15.53
CA TRP A 853 -30.89 12.11 16.33
C TRP A 853 -30.84 13.48 15.61
N PRO A 854 -31.70 14.45 15.98
CA PRO A 854 -31.68 15.78 15.39
C PRO A 854 -30.34 16.53 15.50
N ASP A 855 -29.44 16.08 16.39
CA ASP A 855 -28.07 16.59 16.55
C ASP A 855 -27.04 15.87 15.68
N GLY A 856 -27.47 14.97 14.77
CA GLY A 856 -26.62 14.25 13.84
C GLY A 856 -25.89 13.04 14.43
N THR A 857 -26.16 12.68 15.69
CA THR A 857 -25.56 11.47 16.29
C THR A 857 -26.40 10.22 16.04
N SER A 858 -25.75 9.06 15.96
CA SER A 858 -26.43 7.81 15.62
C SER A 858 -27.54 7.41 16.59
N ARG A 859 -28.65 6.88 16.06
CA ARG A 859 -29.84 6.44 16.82
C ARG A 859 -30.29 5.01 16.49
N GLN A 860 -29.97 4.51 15.31
CA GLN A 860 -30.40 3.21 14.81
C GLN A 860 -29.28 2.18 14.88
N HIS A 861 -29.63 0.91 14.68
CA HIS A 861 -28.64 -0.16 14.52
C HIS A 861 -27.68 0.10 13.35
N HIS A 862 -26.47 -0.47 13.45
CA HIS A 862 -25.38 -0.46 12.45
C HIS A 862 -24.91 0.91 11.97
N GLN A 863 -24.66 1.85 12.90
CA GLN A 863 -24.10 3.18 12.59
C GLN A 863 -22.71 3.40 13.24
N GLN A 864 -22.03 2.34 13.68
CA GLN A 864 -20.74 2.46 14.37
C GLN A 864 -19.67 3.12 13.48
N TYR A 865 -19.64 2.78 12.19
CA TYR A 865 -18.71 3.40 11.22
C TYR A 865 -18.94 4.91 11.10
N LEU A 866 -20.20 5.33 11.00
CA LEU A 866 -20.57 6.74 10.88
C LEU A 866 -20.18 7.53 12.14
N ASP A 867 -20.44 6.99 13.34
CA ASP A 867 -19.97 7.59 14.59
C ASP A 867 -18.43 7.65 14.64
N TYR A 868 -17.75 6.58 14.24
CA TYR A 868 -16.30 6.46 14.32
C TYR A 868 -15.59 7.50 13.43
N LEU A 869 -16.14 7.78 12.24
CA LEU A 869 -15.65 8.85 11.35
C LEU A 869 -15.65 10.24 12.01
N LEU A 870 -16.47 10.45 13.04
CA LEU A 870 -16.56 11.73 13.76
C LEU A 870 -15.67 11.77 15.00
N SER A 871 -15.12 10.62 15.40
CA SER A 871 -14.29 10.50 16.60
C SER A 871 -12.91 11.12 16.41
N LYS A 872 -12.23 11.41 17.52
CA LYS A 872 -10.80 11.77 17.49
C LYS A 872 -9.89 10.59 17.17
N HIS A 873 -10.33 9.37 17.47
CA HIS A 873 -9.60 8.15 17.08
C HIS A 873 -9.43 8.08 15.56
N TRP A 874 -10.45 8.50 14.80
CA TRP A 874 -10.33 8.65 13.35
C TRP A 874 -9.72 9.99 12.93
N THR A 875 -10.30 11.11 13.34
CA THR A 875 -9.96 12.44 12.79
C THR A 875 -8.56 12.93 13.18
N VAL A 876 -7.97 12.37 14.25
CA VAL A 876 -6.64 12.75 14.73
C VAL A 876 -5.69 11.56 14.65
N ALA A 877 -6.03 10.42 15.27
CA ALA A 877 -5.12 9.29 15.40
C ALA A 877 -5.12 8.35 14.17
N LYS A 878 -6.14 8.42 13.31
CA LYS A 878 -6.34 7.54 12.14
C LYS A 878 -6.34 6.04 12.52
N PHE A 879 -6.76 5.70 13.73
CA PHE A 879 -6.91 4.31 14.18
C PHE A 879 -8.03 3.61 13.44
N GLU A 880 -7.91 2.29 13.33
CA GLU A 880 -8.90 1.42 12.70
C GLU A 880 -9.72 0.62 13.72
N CYS A 881 -10.82 0.01 13.26
CA CYS A 881 -11.71 -0.80 14.09
C CYS A 881 -10.97 -1.92 14.83
N TRP A 882 -9.99 -2.53 14.17
CA TRP A 882 -9.24 -3.65 14.73
C TRP A 882 -8.22 -3.24 15.78
N GLU A 883 -8.03 -1.96 16.07
CA GLU A 883 -7.26 -1.55 17.25
C GLU A 883 -8.00 -1.92 18.55
N CYS A 884 -9.33 -2.08 18.48
CA CYS A 884 -10.13 -2.58 19.60
C CYS A 884 -10.71 -3.98 19.38
N HIS A 885 -11.02 -4.35 18.13
CA HIS A 885 -11.65 -5.63 17.79
C HIS A 885 -10.70 -6.63 17.14
N ASP A 886 -10.90 -7.92 17.37
CA ASP A 886 -10.28 -8.99 16.59
C ASP A 886 -11.29 -9.50 15.54
N PRO A 887 -11.12 -9.18 14.25
CA PRO A 887 -12.04 -9.63 13.20
C PRO A 887 -12.02 -11.16 13.01
N HIS A 888 -10.98 -11.84 13.50
CA HIS A 888 -10.88 -13.28 13.52
C HIS A 888 -11.50 -13.91 14.78
N GLY A 889 -12.11 -13.11 15.67
CA GLY A 889 -12.78 -13.58 16.87
C GLY A 889 -11.86 -13.64 18.09
N SER A 890 -12.47 -13.48 19.27
CA SER A 890 -11.76 -13.50 20.55
C SER A 890 -12.60 -14.19 21.64
N ASP A 891 -11.96 -14.57 22.75
CA ASP A 891 -12.69 -15.03 23.94
C ASP A 891 -13.35 -13.88 24.72
N ASN A 892 -13.04 -12.62 24.38
CA ASN A 892 -13.64 -11.45 25.01
C ASN A 892 -15.01 -11.12 24.39
N GLU A 893 -15.81 -10.34 25.14
CA GLU A 893 -17.11 -9.89 24.66
C GLU A 893 -16.98 -9.05 23.38
N HIS A 894 -17.93 -9.21 22.45
CA HIS A 894 -17.98 -8.45 21.20
C HIS A 894 -16.73 -8.56 20.31
N ASP A 895 -16.03 -9.69 20.39
CA ASP A 895 -14.78 -9.94 19.65
C ASP A 895 -13.74 -8.84 19.91
N LEU A 896 -13.60 -8.38 21.16
CA LEU A 896 -12.62 -7.38 21.55
C LEU A 896 -11.22 -7.99 21.77
N LYS A 897 -10.16 -7.25 21.44
CA LYS A 897 -8.77 -7.68 21.70
C LYS A 897 -8.52 -7.90 23.20
N THR A 898 -9.10 -7.06 24.05
CA THR A 898 -9.10 -7.21 25.52
C THR A 898 -10.44 -6.78 26.11
N THR A 899 -10.65 -7.07 27.40
CA THR A 899 -11.90 -6.76 28.09
C THR A 899 -12.10 -5.26 28.30
N ALA A 900 -13.27 -4.73 27.95
CA ALA A 900 -13.66 -3.36 28.32
C ALA A 900 -14.17 -3.25 29.76
N ARG A 901 -14.34 -4.39 30.47
CA ARG A 901 -15.01 -4.43 31.78
C ARG A 901 -14.20 -3.85 32.94
N ASP A 902 -12.89 -3.81 32.79
CA ASP A 902 -11.94 -3.30 33.78
C ASP A 902 -11.14 -2.10 33.26
N ASN A 903 -11.62 -1.49 32.16
CA ASN A 903 -10.98 -0.41 31.42
C ASN A 903 -9.67 -0.77 30.69
N SER A 904 -9.18 -2.01 30.77
CA SER A 904 -7.90 -2.39 30.14
C SER A 904 -7.85 -2.02 28.66
N LEU A 905 -8.92 -2.28 27.90
CA LEU A 905 -9.03 -1.90 26.48
C LEU A 905 -8.68 -0.43 26.21
N CYS A 906 -9.16 0.49 27.04
CA CYS A 906 -8.93 1.91 26.83
C CYS A 906 -7.56 2.35 27.38
N LEU A 907 -7.12 1.72 28.47
CA LEU A 907 -5.91 2.09 29.19
C LEU A 907 -4.61 1.61 28.53
N GLU A 908 -4.72 0.79 27.47
CA GLU A 908 -3.58 0.47 26.58
C GLU A 908 -2.95 1.73 25.97
N CYS A 909 -3.77 2.75 25.68
CA CYS A 909 -3.29 4.04 25.15
C CYS A 909 -3.56 5.20 26.12
N HIS A 910 -4.68 5.19 26.84
CA HIS A 910 -5.03 6.26 27.78
C HIS A 910 -4.41 6.02 29.15
N GLN A 911 -3.35 6.78 29.48
CA GLN A 911 -2.58 6.59 30.71
C GLN A 911 -3.45 6.54 31.97
N ALA A 912 -3.43 5.41 32.67
CA ALA A 912 -4.27 5.17 33.85
C ALA A 912 -4.01 6.20 34.96
N ALA A 913 -2.77 6.68 35.09
CA ALA A 913 -2.38 7.70 36.06
C ALA A 913 -3.10 9.04 35.84
N ASP A 914 -3.55 9.32 34.62
CA ASP A 914 -4.24 10.55 34.26
C ASP A 914 -5.76 10.35 34.20
N TYR A 915 -6.19 9.26 33.55
CA TYR A 915 -7.60 9.06 33.18
C TYR A 915 -8.37 8.09 34.09
N ASN A 916 -7.70 7.15 34.75
CA ASN A 916 -8.35 6.21 35.67
C ASN A 916 -8.28 6.71 37.13
N THR A 917 -8.52 8.00 37.32
CA THR A 917 -8.42 8.70 38.61
C THR A 917 -9.79 9.18 39.08
N PRO A 918 -10.03 9.32 40.40
CA PRO A 918 -11.23 9.98 40.91
C PRO A 918 -11.38 11.41 40.41
N GLU A 919 -10.27 12.10 40.13
CA GLU A 919 -10.25 13.46 39.58
C GLU A 919 -10.76 13.51 38.14
N HIS A 920 -10.45 12.51 37.32
CA HIS A 920 -10.97 12.41 35.96
C HIS A 920 -12.40 11.85 35.96
N THR A 921 -12.64 10.75 36.66
CA THR A 921 -13.94 10.06 36.62
C THR A 921 -15.02 10.75 37.45
N HIS A 922 -14.64 11.61 38.40
CA HIS A 922 -15.51 12.24 39.40
C HIS A 922 -16.33 11.24 40.24
N HIS A 923 -15.85 10.00 40.37
CA HIS A 923 -16.42 8.96 41.22
C HIS A 923 -15.39 8.50 42.25
N SER A 924 -15.75 8.46 43.54
CA SER A 924 -14.85 7.99 44.61
C SER A 924 -14.66 6.48 44.53
N GLY A 925 -13.41 6.02 44.47
CA GLY A 925 -13.04 4.61 44.33
C GLY A 925 -13.64 3.69 45.40
N ASP A 926 -14.16 2.56 44.92
CA ASP A 926 -14.69 1.39 45.64
C ASP A 926 -16.08 1.53 46.28
N LEU A 927 -17.07 1.83 45.43
CA LEU A 927 -18.44 1.38 45.66
C LEU A 927 -18.55 -0.06 45.18
N ALA A 928 -18.67 -0.99 46.13
CA ALA A 928 -18.93 -2.41 45.91
C ALA A 928 -20.05 -2.61 44.85
N GLY A 929 -19.66 -2.93 43.60
CA GLY A 929 -20.57 -3.16 42.48
C GLY A 929 -20.08 -2.79 41.06
N GLY A 930 -18.97 -2.05 40.91
CA GLY A 930 -18.36 -1.75 39.60
C GLY A 930 -18.00 -0.27 39.45
N SER A 931 -16.70 0.03 39.36
CA SER A 931 -16.18 1.36 38.96
C SER A 931 -16.82 1.84 37.65
N PRO A 932 -16.98 3.17 37.41
CA PRO A 932 -17.43 3.64 36.12
C PRO A 932 -16.42 3.19 35.05
N ARG A 933 -16.90 2.44 34.06
CA ARG A 933 -16.04 2.00 32.96
C ARG A 933 -15.95 3.12 31.93
N CYS A 934 -14.82 3.22 31.22
CA CYS A 934 -14.62 4.21 30.17
C CYS A 934 -15.76 4.17 29.15
N VAL A 935 -16.16 2.96 28.74
CA VAL A 935 -17.25 2.70 27.78
C VAL A 935 -18.63 3.10 28.28
N ASP A 936 -18.86 3.18 29.60
CA ASP A 936 -20.15 3.60 30.16
C ASP A 936 -20.40 5.09 29.93
N CYS A 937 -19.34 5.90 29.93
CA CYS A 937 -19.42 7.35 29.72
C CYS A 937 -19.12 7.75 28.27
N HIS A 938 -18.02 7.26 27.72
CA HIS A 938 -17.51 7.69 26.42
C HIS A 938 -18.19 6.98 25.25
N MET A 939 -18.76 5.80 25.47
CA MET A 939 -19.45 5.02 24.44
C MET A 939 -20.90 4.74 24.86
N ALA A 940 -21.54 5.65 25.60
CA ALA A 940 -22.89 5.46 26.15
C ALA A 940 -23.86 4.80 25.16
N ALA A 941 -24.63 3.82 25.64
CA ALA A 941 -25.58 3.09 24.81
C ALA A 941 -26.79 3.98 24.49
N VAL A 942 -26.87 4.48 23.25
CA VAL A 942 -27.88 5.44 22.80
C VAL A 942 -28.59 5.03 21.50
N GLN A 943 -28.11 3.97 20.87
CA GLN A 943 -28.65 3.40 19.63
C GLN A 943 -29.55 2.18 19.93
N ASN A 944 -30.40 1.79 18.96
CA ASN A 944 -31.42 0.77 19.15
C ASN A 944 -31.36 -0.34 18.09
N SER A 945 -31.38 -1.62 18.50
CA SER A 945 -31.52 -2.78 17.59
C SER A 945 -32.82 -3.58 17.76
N GLY A 946 -33.90 -2.91 18.18
CA GLY A 946 -35.19 -3.53 18.52
C GLY A 946 -35.43 -3.69 20.03
N VAL A 947 -34.46 -3.26 20.83
CA VAL A 947 -34.57 -2.92 22.25
C VAL A 947 -34.12 -1.46 22.37
N ASN A 948 -34.62 -0.74 23.37
CA ASN A 948 -34.20 0.65 23.56
C ASN A 948 -32.78 0.69 24.16
N TYR A 949 -31.91 1.49 23.54
CA TYR A 949 -30.60 1.90 24.06
C TYR A 949 -29.63 0.75 24.37
N ASP A 950 -29.55 -0.21 23.45
CA ASP A 950 -28.76 -1.44 23.63
C ASP A 950 -27.48 -1.49 22.79
N ILE A 951 -27.19 -0.44 22.02
CA ILE A 951 -25.97 -0.31 21.24
C ILE A 951 -25.19 0.92 21.71
N HIS A 952 -23.90 0.70 22.01
CA HIS A 952 -22.89 1.71 22.34
C HIS A 952 -22.53 2.57 21.13
N ASN A 953 -22.52 3.90 21.31
CA ASN A 953 -22.05 4.82 20.27
C ASN A 953 -20.52 4.75 20.14
N HIS A 954 -20.01 5.08 18.94
CA HIS A 954 -18.58 5.07 18.65
C HIS A 954 -18.03 6.49 18.45
N LEU A 955 -18.66 7.50 19.07
CA LEU A 955 -18.18 8.89 19.05
C LEU A 955 -17.05 9.10 20.06
N PHE A 956 -16.99 8.26 21.11
CA PHE A 956 -16.05 8.35 22.25
C PHE A 956 -16.16 9.65 23.06
N GLN A 957 -17.23 10.40 22.83
CA GLN A 957 -17.54 11.64 23.54
C GLN A 957 -18.54 11.37 24.65
N VAL A 958 -18.37 12.05 25.78
CA VAL A 958 -19.35 11.99 26.87
C VAL A 958 -20.60 12.73 26.42
N LEU A 959 -21.68 11.99 26.24
CA LEU A 959 -22.98 12.56 25.87
C LEU A 959 -23.61 13.21 27.10
N LEU A 960 -23.70 14.54 27.10
CA LEU A 960 -24.11 15.35 28.25
C LEU A 960 -25.62 15.30 28.54
N PRO A 961 -26.04 15.53 29.79
CA PRO A 961 -27.45 15.67 30.17
C PRO A 961 -28.27 16.65 29.33
N GLU A 962 -27.71 17.79 28.89
CA GLU A 962 -28.42 18.76 28.04
C GLU A 962 -29.03 18.13 26.78
N ARG A 963 -28.37 17.12 26.20
CA ARG A 963 -28.87 16.37 25.04
C ARG A 963 -30.28 15.81 25.28
N THR A 964 -30.51 15.20 26.43
CA THR A 964 -31.82 14.63 26.78
C THR A 964 -32.88 15.73 26.89
N LEU A 965 -32.51 16.88 27.43
CA LEU A 965 -33.39 18.06 27.52
C LEU A 965 -33.73 18.62 26.12
N ALA A 966 -32.74 18.71 25.23
CA ALA A 966 -32.90 19.21 23.87
C ALA A 966 -33.81 18.33 23.00
N HIS A 967 -33.85 17.02 23.26
CA HIS A 967 -34.55 16.03 22.42
C HIS A 967 -35.89 15.54 22.97
N GLN A 968 -36.45 16.17 24.01
CA GLN A 968 -37.71 15.76 24.66
C GLN A 968 -38.93 15.65 23.73
N GLY A 969 -38.94 16.41 22.62
CA GLY A 969 -40.02 16.41 21.63
C GLY A 969 -39.98 15.25 20.63
N THR A 970 -38.95 14.40 20.66
CA THR A 970 -38.83 13.25 19.77
C THR A 970 -39.59 12.03 20.33
N ALA A 971 -40.03 11.12 19.46
CA ALA A 971 -40.93 10.00 19.83
C ALA A 971 -40.44 9.11 21.00
N ASN A 972 -39.13 9.14 21.32
CA ASN A 972 -38.54 8.42 22.46
C ASN A 972 -37.63 9.30 23.35
N GLY A 973 -37.39 10.58 23.02
CA GLY A 973 -36.30 11.36 23.63
C GLY A 973 -34.91 10.77 23.35
N SER A 974 -33.82 11.37 23.85
CA SER A 974 -32.44 10.88 23.61
C SER A 974 -31.72 10.63 24.95
N PRO A 975 -31.14 9.43 25.19
CA PRO A 975 -30.39 9.14 26.40
C PRO A 975 -29.04 9.86 26.43
N ASN A 976 -28.43 9.89 27.63
CA ASN A 976 -27.11 10.46 27.88
C ASN A 976 -26.27 9.51 28.76
N ALA A 977 -24.96 9.80 28.85
CA ALA A 977 -24.00 8.96 29.57
C ALA A 977 -24.33 8.80 31.06
N CYS A 978 -24.84 9.85 31.71
CA CYS A 978 -25.08 9.86 33.14
C CYS A 978 -26.36 9.08 33.51
N MET A 979 -27.44 9.27 32.75
CA MET A 979 -28.76 8.73 33.11
C MET A 979 -28.82 7.19 33.09
N LEU A 980 -28.04 6.53 32.24
CA LEU A 980 -28.02 5.07 32.14
C LEU A 980 -27.77 4.41 33.51
N CYS A 981 -26.95 5.03 34.37
CA CYS A 981 -26.66 4.61 35.74
C CYS A 981 -27.46 5.41 36.79
N HIS A 982 -27.64 6.72 36.59
CA HIS A 982 -28.21 7.62 37.60
C HIS A 982 -29.75 7.68 37.62
N ARG A 983 -30.46 6.90 36.79
CA ARG A 983 -31.94 6.81 36.76
C ARG A 983 -32.61 6.49 38.12
N SER A 984 -31.85 5.91 39.06
CA SER A 984 -32.36 5.45 40.36
C SER A 984 -32.10 6.45 41.50
N PHE A 985 -31.46 7.59 41.23
CA PHE A 985 -31.16 8.61 42.25
C PHE A 985 -32.44 9.34 42.67
N GLY A 986 -33.24 8.68 43.53
CA GLY A 986 -34.13 9.27 44.52
C GLY A 986 -35.06 10.42 44.11
N GLY A 987 -35.53 10.48 42.86
CA GLY A 987 -36.37 11.58 42.40
C GLY A 987 -36.85 11.52 40.95
N PHE A 988 -36.28 10.66 40.11
CA PHE A 988 -36.81 10.40 38.77
C PHE A 988 -38.07 9.53 38.87
N THR A 989 -39.15 9.99 38.24
CA THR A 989 -40.49 9.38 38.25
C THR A 989 -40.76 8.61 36.96
N GLU A 990 -40.09 8.97 35.87
CA GLU A 990 -40.16 8.28 34.58
C GLU A 990 -39.22 7.07 34.49
N THR A 991 -39.69 6.01 33.82
CA THR A 991 -38.92 4.76 33.64
C THR A 991 -38.19 4.68 32.30
N ASP A 992 -38.35 5.66 31.41
CA ASP A 992 -37.77 5.69 30.06
C ASP A 992 -36.51 6.56 30.06
N ALA A 993 -35.35 5.95 29.84
CA ALA A 993 -34.04 6.62 29.82
C ALA A 993 -33.85 7.63 28.67
N GLY A 994 -34.86 7.89 27.83
CA GLY A 994 -34.84 9.01 26.88
C GLY A 994 -35.65 10.23 27.32
N LYS A 995 -36.49 10.12 28.37
CA LYS A 995 -37.52 11.12 28.65
C LYS A 995 -37.36 11.77 30.02
N TRP A 996 -37.21 13.10 30.01
CA TRP A 996 -37.22 13.97 31.19
C TRP A 996 -38.38 14.97 31.12
N ASN A 997 -39.60 14.47 31.01
CA ASN A 997 -40.79 15.29 30.81
C ASN A 997 -41.36 15.87 32.13
N GLU A 998 -40.96 15.36 33.29
CA GLU A 998 -41.42 15.85 34.59
C GLU A 998 -40.56 17.00 35.11
N ALA A 999 -41.19 17.96 35.78
CA ALA A 999 -40.51 19.17 36.27
C ALA A 999 -39.39 18.88 37.30
N ASN A 1000 -39.42 17.71 37.95
CA ASN A 1000 -38.35 17.28 38.86
C ASN A 1000 -37.15 16.72 38.08
N ASP A 1001 -37.42 15.90 37.05
CA ASP A 1001 -36.41 15.33 36.17
C ASP A 1001 -35.62 16.43 35.45
N ILE A 1002 -36.31 17.44 34.93
CA ILE A 1002 -35.70 18.61 34.27
C ILE A 1002 -34.76 19.37 35.22
N LYS A 1003 -35.11 19.49 36.51
CA LYS A 1003 -34.25 20.18 37.48
C LYS A 1003 -33.01 19.38 37.81
N ILE A 1004 -33.16 18.07 38.01
CA ILE A 1004 -32.03 17.18 38.30
C ILE A 1004 -31.08 17.16 37.09
N ALA A 1005 -31.64 17.09 35.89
CA ALA A 1005 -30.94 17.18 34.61
C ALA A 1005 -30.10 18.45 34.45
N THR A 1006 -30.72 19.62 34.62
CA THR A 1006 -30.04 20.91 34.52
C THR A 1006 -28.92 21.03 35.57
N LEU A 1007 -29.17 20.57 36.79
CA LEU A 1007 -28.15 20.56 37.84
C LEU A 1007 -26.97 19.63 37.50
N LEU A 1008 -27.24 18.43 37.01
CA LEU A 1008 -26.20 17.50 36.56
C LEU A 1008 -25.39 18.09 35.42
N ASP A 1009 -26.04 18.73 34.44
CA ASP A 1009 -25.37 19.40 33.33
C ASP A 1009 -24.43 20.53 33.83
N GLU A 1010 -24.92 21.39 34.72
CA GLU A 1010 -24.13 22.47 35.32
C GLU A 1010 -22.91 21.95 36.08
N ILE A 1011 -23.07 20.86 36.85
CA ILE A 1011 -21.97 20.21 37.58
C ILE A 1011 -20.93 19.64 36.61
N VAL A 1012 -21.39 18.91 35.59
CA VAL A 1012 -20.52 18.28 34.58
C VAL A 1012 -19.74 19.34 33.79
N ARG A 1013 -20.37 20.47 33.45
CA ARG A 1013 -19.70 21.60 32.79
C ARG A 1013 -18.65 22.29 33.67
N GLN A 1014 -18.80 22.25 34.99
CA GLN A 1014 -17.78 22.77 35.92
C GLN A 1014 -16.58 21.83 36.05
N TRP A 1015 -16.83 20.51 36.03
CA TRP A 1015 -15.80 19.48 36.09
C TRP A 1015 -14.92 19.47 34.84
N TRP A 1016 -15.53 19.60 33.66
CA TRP A 1016 -14.83 19.60 32.38
C TRP A 1016 -15.16 20.85 31.54
N PRO A 1017 -14.57 22.02 31.86
CA PRO A 1017 -14.85 23.27 31.15
C PRO A 1017 -14.45 23.23 29.67
N GLY A 1018 -13.56 22.32 29.27
CA GLY A 1018 -13.17 22.07 27.87
C GLY A 1018 -14.16 21.26 27.04
N ALA A 1019 -15.19 20.64 27.65
CA ALA A 1019 -16.25 19.94 26.94
C ALA A 1019 -17.07 20.88 26.04
N LEU A 1020 -17.06 22.19 26.33
CA LEU A 1020 -17.80 23.25 25.64
C LEU A 1020 -17.24 23.63 24.25
N ALA A 1021 -15.99 23.32 23.93
CA ALA A 1021 -15.33 23.92 22.75
C ALA A 1021 -15.77 23.31 21.40
N LYS A 1022 -16.58 22.25 21.37
CA LYS A 1022 -16.91 21.53 20.12
C LYS A 1022 -18.39 21.26 19.85
N GLU A 1023 -19.28 21.33 20.84
CA GLU A 1023 -20.74 21.18 20.61
C GLU A 1023 -21.32 22.26 19.66
N ALA A 1024 -20.68 23.43 19.59
CA ALA A 1024 -21.08 24.50 18.65
C ALA A 1024 -20.66 24.25 17.19
N GLN A 1025 -19.66 23.40 16.94
CA GLN A 1025 -19.27 22.97 15.59
C GLN A 1025 -20.10 21.78 15.09
N ASP A 1026 -20.67 20.98 16.00
CA ASP A 1026 -21.44 19.78 15.66
C ASP A 1026 -22.94 20.04 15.33
N LYS A 1027 -23.42 21.29 15.40
CA LYS A 1027 -24.76 21.67 14.86
C LYS A 1027 -24.85 21.63 13.33
N GLY A 1028 -23.74 21.38 12.66
CA GLY A 1028 -23.66 21.24 11.21
C GLY A 1028 -22.90 19.99 10.84
N LYS A 1029 -23.57 18.83 10.90
CA LYS A 1029 -23.27 17.78 9.92
C LYS A 1029 -24.41 17.70 8.94
N ILE A 1030 -24.01 17.56 7.68
CA ILE A 1030 -24.75 17.43 6.41
C ILE A 1030 -24.34 18.60 5.50
N ASN A 1031 -23.10 18.54 5.02
CA ASN A 1031 -22.60 19.08 3.74
C ASN A 1031 -21.09 18.84 3.58
N VAL A 1032 -20.36 18.52 4.66
CA VAL A 1032 -18.88 18.46 4.63
C VAL A 1032 -18.31 17.08 4.27
N ILE A 1033 -19.13 16.06 3.98
CA ILE A 1033 -18.62 14.69 3.66
C ILE A 1033 -18.76 14.34 2.16
N LEU A 1034 -19.28 15.24 1.32
CA LEU A 1034 -19.31 15.02 -0.15
C LEU A 1034 -18.75 16.17 -1.00
N GLU A 1035 -18.43 17.35 -0.44
CA GLU A 1035 -17.91 18.48 -1.24
C GLU A 1035 -16.54 19.04 -0.80
N ASP A 1036 -16.09 18.84 0.44
CA ASP A 1036 -14.89 19.54 0.98
C ASP A 1036 -13.62 18.67 1.14
N GLN A 1037 -13.58 17.46 0.56
CA GLN A 1037 -12.38 16.59 0.54
C GLN A 1037 -11.82 16.38 -0.88
N LEU A 1038 -12.16 17.28 -1.81
CA LEU A 1038 -11.65 17.26 -3.19
C LEU A 1038 -10.58 18.33 -3.48
N ASP A 1039 -10.14 19.12 -2.49
CA ASP A 1039 -9.17 20.23 -2.71
C ASP A 1039 -8.16 20.45 -1.56
N GLN A 1040 -7.88 19.44 -0.73
CA GLN A 1040 -6.73 19.42 0.20
C GLN A 1040 -6.13 18.02 0.24
#